data_AF-A0ABC8YL54-F1
#
_entry.id   AF-A0ABC8YL54-F1
#
_cell.length_a   1.000
_cell.length_b   1.000
_cell.length_c   1.000
_cell.angle_alpha   90.00
_cell.angle_beta   90.00
_cell.angle_gamma   90.00
#
_symmetry.space_group_name_H-M   'P 1'
#
loop_
_entity.id
_entity.type
_entity.pdbx_description
1 polymer ?
#
loop_
_entity_poly.entity_id
_entity_poly.type
_entity_poly.pdbx_seq_one_letter_code
_entity_poly.pdbx_strand_id
1 'polypeptide(L)'
;MAAAIACAVAAALLVLCPAWASAAAAVGEGRRLHTLFSVECGDYFDWQAVGLLHSLRKAGQPGGVTRLLSCAEDQLPSYRGLRIGHTLQVPSFSRHPRTGDWYPAINKPAGVVHWLKNSPEADNVDWVVILDADQIVRGPIIPWELGAEKGKPLAAYYGYLKGCDNILAQLHTAHPEFCDKVGGILAMHIDDLRALAPLWLSKTEEVRQDKSHWSTNITGDIYGMGWISEMYGYAFGAAEVGLRHKINDDIMIYPGYTPRPGIEPLILHYGLPFNVGNWSFSKLEHHDDGIVYDCNRLFPPPPFPREVEMMEPDPNVKRGLFLSIECINTLNEGLLLHHASVGCPKAQWSKYLSFLKSRRFSELTKPKYWTGEIVESTMIQHVALSKANRENPKIHTLFSTECSSYFDWQTVGLMHSFRLSRQPGNITRLLSCTDEDLKNYKGHDLAPTHYVPSMNRHPLTGDWYPAINKPAAVLHWLNHVQTDAEFIVILDADMIMRGPITPWEYGAKLGHPVSTPYEYLVGCDNILAKIHTRNPSACEKVGGVIIMHIEDLRRFAMLWLHKSEEVRADKAHYATNITGDIYASGWISEMYGYSFAAAEINLRHIIRKDIMIYPGYVPIPGAKYKVFHYGLRFGVGNWSFDKADWRNADVVNTCWAKFPEPPDPSTIMQEDLEARERDLLSIECGRALNKALYLHHKRRNCPRLDTIQSTSSNKVERIARESSRSRNRGKSESMGSAREKTVERVAATIPPVHRSRRLARSSRMWIIAVWALSIIVFLLVISIFFTDRRRSASRSRVSRSMKAHV
;
A
#
# COMPACT_ATOMS: atom_id res chain seq x y z
N MET A 1 37.55 21.51 59.53
CA MET A 1 36.24 20.87 59.22
C MET A 1 35.58 21.39 57.95
N ALA A 2 35.76 22.66 57.54
CA ALA A 2 35.18 23.18 56.29
C ALA A 2 35.79 22.61 54.98
N ALA A 3 37.08 22.25 54.97
CA ALA A 3 37.75 21.74 53.78
C ALA A 3 37.38 20.28 53.42
N ALA A 4 37.01 19.46 54.41
CA ALA A 4 36.62 18.06 54.19
C ALA A 4 35.20 17.93 53.61
N ILE A 5 34.31 18.89 53.92
CA ILE A 5 32.94 18.93 53.40
C ILE A 5 32.94 19.43 51.94
N ALA A 6 33.82 20.37 51.59
CA ALA A 6 33.97 20.84 50.21
C ALA A 6 34.47 19.75 49.24
N CYS A 7 35.40 18.88 49.69
CA CYS A 7 35.89 17.77 48.86
C CYS A 7 34.85 16.64 48.70
N ALA A 8 34.03 16.39 49.72
CA ALA A 8 32.95 15.39 49.64
C ALA A 8 31.80 15.85 48.71
N VAL A 9 31.48 17.15 48.68
CA VAL A 9 30.47 17.71 47.77
C VAL A 9 30.96 17.77 46.33
N ALA A 10 32.25 18.07 46.10
CA ALA A 10 32.84 18.02 44.76
C ALA A 10 32.95 16.59 44.21
N ALA A 11 33.28 15.60 45.04
CA ALA A 11 33.33 14.20 44.63
C ALA A 11 31.93 13.60 44.39
N ALA A 12 30.90 14.04 45.13
CA ALA A 12 29.51 13.60 44.91
C ALA A 12 28.88 14.22 43.65
N LEU A 13 29.29 15.42 43.25
CA LEU A 13 28.83 16.07 42.01
C LEU A 13 29.44 15.46 40.74
N LEU A 14 30.61 14.84 40.84
CA LEU A 14 31.26 14.13 39.71
C LEU A 14 30.71 12.71 39.48
N VAL A 15 29.96 12.14 40.43
CA VAL A 15 29.40 10.77 40.34
C VAL A 15 27.92 10.77 39.90
N LEU A 16 27.28 11.94 39.75
CA LEU A 16 25.84 12.06 39.45
C LEU A 16 25.49 12.65 38.07
N CYS A 17 26.43 12.73 37.13
CA CYS A 17 26.12 13.19 35.76
C CYS A 17 26.70 12.27 34.67
N PRO A 18 25.96 11.20 34.29
CA PRO A 18 26.28 10.43 33.09
C PRO A 18 26.19 11.29 31.82
N ALA A 19 25.41 12.39 31.87
CA ALA A 19 25.13 13.27 30.74
C ALA A 19 26.35 14.11 30.28
N TRP A 20 27.27 14.47 31.18
CA TRP A 20 28.45 15.27 30.81
C TRP A 20 29.58 14.42 30.21
N ALA A 21 29.71 13.16 30.62
CA ALA A 21 30.65 12.22 30.01
C ALA A 21 30.24 11.85 28.56
N SER A 22 28.94 11.71 28.28
CA SER A 22 28.42 11.47 26.92
C SER A 22 28.59 12.67 25.99
N ALA A 23 28.46 13.90 26.50
CA ALA A 23 28.64 15.11 25.70
C ALA A 23 30.10 15.30 25.26
N ALA A 24 31.07 14.98 26.12
CA ALA A 24 32.50 15.06 25.79
C ALA A 24 32.95 13.95 24.81
N ALA A 25 32.33 12.76 24.87
CA ALA A 25 32.61 11.67 23.93
C ALA A 25 32.09 11.94 22.51
N ALA A 26 30.97 12.67 22.37
CA ALA A 26 30.38 13.03 21.07
C ALA A 26 31.24 14.03 20.25
N VAL A 27 32.13 14.79 20.91
CA VAL A 27 33.00 15.79 20.27
C VAL A 27 34.08 15.15 19.38
N GLY A 28 34.42 13.88 19.59
CA GLY A 28 35.45 13.18 18.83
C GLY A 28 35.00 12.44 17.57
N GLU A 29 33.69 12.22 17.35
CA GLU A 29 33.18 11.29 16.33
C GLU A 29 32.31 11.94 15.22
N GLY A 30 32.26 13.28 15.10
CA GLY A 30 31.45 13.94 14.06
C GLY A 30 29.94 13.80 14.30
N ARG A 31 29.51 13.90 15.56
CA ARG A 31 28.12 13.71 16.02
C ARG A 31 27.55 14.94 16.73
N ARG A 32 27.98 16.15 16.35
CA ARG A 32 27.44 17.41 16.91
C ARG A 32 26.09 17.71 16.28
N LEU A 33 25.05 17.73 17.10
CA LEU A 33 23.65 17.93 16.69
C LEU A 33 23.18 19.36 16.99
N HIS A 34 22.36 19.91 16.11
CA HIS A 34 21.64 21.17 16.35
C HIS A 34 20.21 21.11 15.78
N THR A 35 19.26 21.69 16.51
CA THR A 35 17.85 21.72 16.12
C THR A 35 17.43 23.13 15.72
N LEU A 36 16.73 23.25 14.59
CA LEU A 36 16.18 24.49 14.07
C LEU A 36 14.66 24.38 13.98
N PHE A 37 13.98 25.50 14.19
CA PHE A 37 12.58 25.66 13.81
C PHE A 37 12.31 27.12 13.45
N SER A 38 11.43 27.33 12.48
CA SER A 38 11.10 28.66 11.96
C SER A 38 9.79 29.17 12.55
N VAL A 39 9.75 30.44 12.89
CA VAL A 39 8.57 31.14 13.41
C VAL A 39 8.51 32.57 12.90
N GLU A 40 7.33 33.18 12.96
CA GLU A 40 7.14 34.60 12.73
C GLU A 40 6.84 35.37 14.02
N CYS A 41 7.08 36.68 14.00
CA CYS A 41 6.62 37.59 15.05
C CYS A 41 5.09 37.52 15.20
N GLY A 42 4.60 37.03 16.34
CA GLY A 42 3.19 37.07 16.69
C GLY A 42 2.81 36.07 17.77
N ASP A 43 1.68 36.35 18.44
CA ASP A 43 1.18 35.51 19.53
C ASP A 43 0.96 34.06 19.06
N TYR A 44 0.55 33.85 17.80
CA TYR A 44 0.36 32.52 17.19
C TYR A 44 1.57 31.60 17.36
N PHE A 45 2.77 32.10 17.04
CA PHE A 45 3.99 31.30 17.10
C PHE A 45 4.65 31.34 18.48
N ASP A 46 4.31 32.31 19.33
CA ASP A 46 4.86 32.42 20.67
C ASP A 46 4.47 31.22 21.54
N TRP A 47 3.17 30.88 21.57
CA TRP A 47 2.71 29.74 22.38
C TRP A 47 3.18 28.40 21.79
N GLN A 48 3.31 28.30 20.46
CA GLN A 48 3.88 27.14 19.78
C GLN A 48 5.36 26.95 20.13
N ALA A 49 6.15 28.03 20.09
CA ALA A 49 7.55 28.02 20.45
C ALA A 49 7.76 27.63 21.92
N VAL A 50 6.93 28.13 22.85
CA VAL A 50 6.95 27.71 24.26
C VAL A 50 6.69 26.20 24.38
N GLY A 51 5.69 25.68 23.66
CA GLY A 51 5.35 24.26 23.61
C GLY A 51 6.50 23.38 23.11
N LEU A 52 7.03 23.71 21.93
CA LEU A 52 8.10 22.96 21.29
C LEU A 52 9.37 22.97 22.15
N LEU A 53 9.82 24.15 22.61
CA LEU A 53 11.03 24.27 23.44
C LEU A 53 10.91 23.51 24.76
N HIS A 54 9.73 23.55 25.39
CA HIS A 54 9.46 22.75 26.60
C HIS A 54 9.54 21.25 26.29
N SER A 55 8.89 20.81 25.22
CA SER A 55 8.87 19.40 24.84
C SER A 55 10.28 18.86 24.49
N LEU A 56 11.09 19.63 23.75
CA LEU A 56 12.49 19.31 23.45
C LEU A 56 13.33 19.16 24.73
N ARG A 57 13.18 20.09 25.68
CA ARG A 57 13.86 20.01 26.98
C ARG A 57 13.42 18.78 27.77
N LYS A 58 12.11 18.53 27.82
CA LYS A 58 11.51 17.41 28.54
C LYS A 58 11.92 16.06 27.94
N ALA A 59 12.02 15.98 26.61
CA ALA A 59 12.48 14.82 25.87
C ALA A 59 13.99 14.54 26.04
N GLY A 60 14.75 15.52 26.54
CA GLY A 60 16.21 15.41 26.65
C GLY A 60 16.90 15.50 25.29
N GLN A 61 16.36 16.30 24.35
CA GLN A 61 16.98 16.53 23.05
C GLN A 61 18.43 17.02 23.23
N PRO A 62 19.44 16.34 22.64
CA PRO A 62 20.81 16.80 22.71
C PRO A 62 21.09 17.90 21.68
N GLY A 63 22.18 18.63 21.92
CA GLY A 63 22.60 19.70 21.02
C GLY A 63 21.95 21.06 21.32
N GLY A 64 22.34 22.06 20.53
CA GLY A 64 21.73 23.39 20.61
C GLY A 64 20.37 23.43 19.91
N VAL A 65 19.50 24.34 20.34
CA VAL A 65 18.23 24.63 19.66
C VAL A 65 18.22 26.10 19.28
N THR A 66 17.92 26.43 18.03
CA THR A 66 17.80 27.82 17.56
C THR A 66 16.45 28.05 16.91
N ARG A 67 15.74 29.04 17.45
CA ARG A 67 14.51 29.58 16.88
C ARG A 67 14.87 30.62 15.82
N LEU A 68 14.49 30.35 14.57
CA LEU A 68 14.67 31.28 13.45
C LEU A 68 13.44 32.19 13.40
N LEU A 69 13.60 33.44 13.84
CA LEU A 69 12.50 34.38 14.02
C LEU A 69 12.46 35.40 12.88
N SER A 70 11.47 35.28 12.00
CA SER A 70 11.18 36.24 10.95
C SER A 70 10.21 37.30 11.44
N CYS A 71 10.63 38.57 11.40
CA CYS A 71 9.78 39.70 11.79
C CYS A 71 9.79 40.76 10.71
N ALA A 72 8.63 41.36 10.43
CA ALA A 72 8.59 42.57 9.64
C ALA A 72 9.24 43.73 10.43
N GLU A 73 9.83 44.70 9.74
CA GLU A 73 10.59 45.80 10.35
C GLU A 73 9.74 46.63 11.34
N ASP A 74 8.45 46.77 11.06
CA ASP A 74 7.48 47.48 11.88
C ASP A 74 7.02 46.69 13.13
N GLN A 75 7.07 45.36 13.07
CA GLN A 75 6.66 44.49 14.17
C GLN A 75 7.73 44.36 15.26
N LEU A 76 9.00 44.29 14.86
CA LEU A 76 10.11 43.97 15.76
C LEU A 76 10.21 44.88 17.01
N PRO A 77 10.06 46.22 16.92
CA PRO A 77 10.18 47.11 18.07
C PRO A 77 9.15 46.84 19.18
N SER A 78 7.99 46.29 18.83
CA SER A 78 6.87 46.03 19.76
C SER A 78 6.73 44.55 20.13
N TYR A 79 7.54 43.66 19.53
CA TYR A 79 7.43 42.23 19.73
C TYR A 79 7.97 41.80 21.11
N ARG A 80 7.10 41.15 21.89
CA ARG A 80 7.38 40.77 23.29
C ARG A 80 8.12 39.42 23.41
N GLY A 81 8.05 38.58 22.38
CA GLY A 81 8.43 37.18 22.43
C GLY A 81 9.92 36.89 22.21
N LEU A 82 10.78 37.91 22.13
CA LEU A 82 12.23 37.74 21.86
C LEU A 82 12.94 36.81 22.85
N ARG A 83 12.44 36.70 24.09
CA ARG A 83 13.06 35.95 25.19
C ARG A 83 12.52 34.53 25.40
N ILE A 84 11.65 34.03 24.51
CA ILE A 84 11.05 32.69 24.65
C ILE A 84 12.10 31.56 24.56
N GLY A 85 13.20 31.78 23.84
CA GLY A 85 14.32 30.84 23.74
C GLY A 85 15.52 31.43 22.99
N HIS A 86 16.54 30.62 22.76
CA HIS A 86 17.68 31.01 21.93
C HIS A 86 17.19 31.32 20.50
N THR A 87 17.34 32.58 20.09
CA THR A 87 16.68 33.12 18.91
C THR A 87 17.70 33.79 18.00
N LEU A 88 17.74 33.37 16.74
CA LEU A 88 18.38 34.10 15.66
C LEU A 88 17.29 34.89 14.92
N GLN A 89 17.40 36.21 14.93
CA GLN A 89 16.53 37.06 14.13
C GLN A 89 16.95 36.93 12.66
N VAL A 90 15.99 36.65 11.78
CA VAL A 90 16.21 36.54 10.35
C VAL A 90 15.30 37.55 9.62
N PRO A 91 15.71 38.06 8.44
CA PRO A 91 14.84 38.92 7.65
C PRO A 91 13.51 38.23 7.34
N SER A 92 12.41 38.99 7.38
CA SER A 92 11.12 38.49 6.90
C SER A 92 11.07 38.54 5.37
N PHE A 93 10.75 37.40 4.77
CA PHE A 93 10.44 37.23 3.37
C PHE A 93 8.93 36.98 3.15
N SER A 94 8.09 37.14 4.19
CA SER A 94 6.65 36.94 4.09
C SER A 94 6.03 37.78 2.99
N ARG A 95 6.58 38.96 2.70
CA ARG A 95 6.33 39.71 1.46
C ARG A 95 7.54 39.59 0.55
N HIS A 96 7.36 38.97 -0.61
CA HIS A 96 8.45 38.79 -1.56
C HIS A 96 8.95 40.16 -2.06
N PRO A 97 10.26 40.47 -1.99
CA PRO A 97 10.80 41.81 -2.20
C PRO A 97 10.59 42.34 -3.63
N ARG A 98 10.56 41.47 -4.64
CA ARG A 98 10.34 41.86 -6.05
C ARG A 98 8.87 41.85 -6.48
N THR A 99 8.12 40.80 -6.17
CA THR A 99 6.74 40.59 -6.67
C THR A 99 5.68 41.16 -5.73
N GLY A 100 6.03 41.44 -4.47
CA GLY A 100 5.07 41.82 -3.42
C GLY A 100 4.13 40.70 -2.97
N ASP A 101 4.29 39.47 -3.50
CA ASP A 101 3.48 38.31 -3.12
C ASP A 101 3.60 38.04 -1.63
N TRP A 102 2.48 37.84 -0.95
CA TRP A 102 2.46 37.51 0.46
C TRP A 102 2.40 36.00 0.64
N TYR A 103 3.50 35.42 1.11
CA TYR A 103 3.67 33.99 1.33
C TYR A 103 4.58 33.73 2.55
N PRO A 104 4.04 33.70 3.77
CA PRO A 104 4.83 33.58 5.01
C PRO A 104 5.68 32.30 5.11
N ALA A 105 5.23 31.17 4.53
CA ALA A 105 5.94 29.90 4.65
C ALA A 105 7.36 29.93 4.02
N ILE A 106 7.64 30.85 3.09
CA ILE A 106 8.99 31.03 2.52
C ILE A 106 10.05 31.43 3.57
N ASN A 107 9.64 31.94 4.72
CA ASN A 107 10.54 32.28 5.81
C ASN A 107 11.33 31.07 6.32
N LYS A 108 10.78 29.85 6.22
CA LYS A 108 11.47 28.64 6.65
C LYS A 108 12.75 28.37 5.84
N PRO A 109 12.71 28.21 4.51
CA PRO A 109 13.92 28.08 3.71
C PRO A 109 14.82 29.31 3.78
N ALA A 110 14.25 30.53 3.77
CA ALA A 110 15.04 31.76 3.84
C ALA A 110 15.79 31.89 5.17
N GLY A 111 15.15 31.54 6.29
CA GLY A 111 15.74 31.53 7.62
C GLY A 111 16.85 30.50 7.74
N VAL A 112 16.68 29.30 7.16
CA VAL A 112 17.73 28.27 7.12
C VAL A 112 18.95 28.76 6.34
N VAL A 113 18.75 29.35 5.16
CA VAL A 113 19.83 29.97 4.38
C VAL A 113 20.53 31.08 5.17
N HIS A 114 19.76 31.90 5.90
CA HIS A 114 20.32 32.96 6.74
C HIS A 114 21.14 32.39 7.90
N TRP A 115 20.65 31.36 8.58
CA TRP A 115 21.35 30.69 9.67
C TRP A 115 22.68 30.10 9.21
N LEU A 116 22.69 29.37 8.09
CA LEU A 116 23.92 28.81 7.51
C LEU A 116 24.98 29.87 7.18
N LYS A 117 24.56 31.10 6.86
CA LYS A 117 25.46 32.19 6.46
C LYS A 117 25.98 33.03 7.63
N ASN A 118 25.19 33.16 8.70
CA ASN A 118 25.42 34.17 9.73
C ASN A 118 25.58 33.60 11.15
N SER A 119 25.27 32.32 11.38
CA SER A 119 25.33 31.71 12.70
C SER A 119 26.66 30.97 12.88
N PRO A 120 27.49 31.30 13.89
CA PRO A 120 28.72 30.56 14.17
C PRO A 120 28.45 29.09 14.56
N GLU A 121 27.25 28.78 15.05
CA GLU A 121 26.81 27.41 15.33
C GLU A 121 26.76 26.55 14.07
N ALA A 122 26.44 27.13 12.91
CA ALA A 122 26.36 26.39 11.64
C ALA A 122 27.73 25.85 11.19
N ASP A 123 28.82 26.45 11.66
CA ASP A 123 30.20 26.01 11.37
C ASP A 123 30.67 24.88 12.29
N ASN A 124 29.99 24.66 13.42
CA ASN A 124 30.42 23.77 14.49
C ASN A 124 29.44 22.60 14.73
N VAL A 125 28.69 22.19 13.71
CA VAL A 125 27.72 21.08 13.79
C VAL A 125 27.93 20.10 12.64
N ASP A 126 27.54 18.85 12.86
CA ASP A 126 27.61 17.77 11.86
C ASP A 126 26.21 17.38 11.38
N TRP A 127 25.21 17.47 12.25
CA TRP A 127 23.83 17.07 11.99
C TRP A 127 22.85 18.16 12.37
N VAL A 128 21.82 18.33 11.54
CA VAL A 128 20.75 19.31 11.75
C VAL A 128 19.39 18.62 11.73
N VAL A 129 18.55 18.95 12.71
CA VAL A 129 17.13 18.58 12.76
C VAL A 129 16.30 19.84 12.58
N ILE A 130 15.45 19.90 11.56
CA ILE A 130 14.53 21.00 11.31
C ILE A 130 13.11 20.53 11.61
N LEU A 131 12.44 21.24 12.51
CA LEU A 131 11.08 20.95 12.99
C LEU A 131 10.11 22.08 12.65
N ASP A 132 8.82 21.75 12.63
CA ASP A 132 7.75 22.74 12.59
C ASP A 132 7.41 23.21 14.02
N ALA A 133 6.98 24.46 14.16
CA ALA A 133 6.66 25.05 15.46
C ALA A 133 5.47 24.36 16.16
N ASP A 134 4.55 23.78 15.40
CA ASP A 134 3.36 23.09 15.87
C ASP A 134 3.58 21.59 16.19
N GLN A 135 4.74 21.28 16.76
CA GLN A 135 5.13 19.92 17.12
C GLN A 135 5.42 19.79 18.62
N ILE A 136 5.03 18.65 19.19
CA ILE A 136 5.44 18.21 20.54
C ILE A 136 6.39 17.02 20.40
N VAL A 137 7.60 17.18 20.93
CA VAL A 137 8.63 16.15 20.96
C VAL A 137 8.51 15.33 22.24
N ARG A 138 8.31 14.02 22.07
CA ARG A 138 8.11 13.04 23.14
C ARG A 138 9.40 12.31 23.52
N GLY A 139 10.44 12.42 22.71
CA GLY A 139 11.70 11.70 22.86
C GLY A 139 12.84 12.31 22.04
N PRO A 140 14.11 12.02 22.35
CA PRO A 140 15.23 12.61 21.63
C PRO A 140 15.24 12.14 20.17
N ILE A 141 15.42 13.10 19.26
CA ILE A 141 15.54 12.90 17.82
C ILE A 141 17.02 12.86 17.49
N ILE A 142 17.55 11.66 17.32
CA ILE A 142 18.97 11.41 17.05
C ILE A 142 19.11 10.94 15.60
N PRO A 143 19.57 11.79 14.65
CA PRO A 143 19.51 11.49 13.22
C PRO A 143 20.14 10.15 12.83
N TRP A 144 21.33 9.83 13.34
CA TRP A 144 22.03 8.59 13.01
C TRP A 144 21.44 7.35 13.68
N GLU A 145 20.75 7.47 14.83
CA GLU A 145 19.99 6.35 15.43
C GLU A 145 18.67 6.10 14.71
N LEU A 146 18.15 7.13 14.03
CA LEU A 146 16.99 7.05 13.16
C LEU A 146 17.38 6.63 11.72
N GLY A 147 18.66 6.33 11.50
CA GLY A 147 19.19 5.85 10.23
C GLY A 147 19.61 6.95 9.26
N ALA A 148 19.50 8.24 9.56
CA ALA A 148 19.97 9.28 8.63
C ALA A 148 21.46 9.10 8.30
N GLU A 149 21.81 9.24 7.01
CA GLU A 149 23.17 9.19 6.49
C GLU A 149 23.43 10.45 5.65
N LYS A 150 24.69 10.83 5.46
CA LYS A 150 25.04 11.88 4.47
C LYS A 150 24.57 11.45 3.08
N GLY A 151 23.85 12.33 2.38
CA GLY A 151 23.15 12.06 1.11
C GLY A 151 21.80 11.34 1.28
N LYS A 152 21.46 10.85 2.48
CA LYS A 152 20.20 10.17 2.79
C LYS A 152 19.55 10.74 4.05
N PRO A 153 18.98 11.95 3.97
CA PRO A 153 18.27 12.58 5.09
C PRO A 153 17.09 11.73 5.55
N LEU A 154 16.72 11.83 6.83
CA LEU A 154 15.49 11.26 7.36
C LEU A 154 14.36 12.29 7.30
N ALA A 155 13.17 11.86 6.88
CA ALA A 155 11.96 12.67 6.99
C ALA A 155 10.68 11.84 7.18
N ALA A 156 9.59 12.49 7.59
CA ALA A 156 8.27 11.88 7.62
C ALA A 156 7.59 11.96 6.23
N TYR A 157 6.69 11.03 5.93
CA TYR A 157 5.98 10.99 4.66
C TYR A 157 4.81 11.96 4.58
N TYR A 158 4.80 12.81 3.55
CA TYR A 158 3.74 13.76 3.24
C TYR A 158 3.01 13.35 1.96
N GLY A 159 2.17 12.30 2.07
CA GLY A 159 1.50 11.70 0.91
C GLY A 159 0.59 12.63 0.10
N TYR A 160 0.22 13.79 0.64
CA TYR A 160 -0.55 14.81 -0.08
C TYR A 160 0.26 15.62 -1.10
N LEU A 161 1.60 15.47 -1.13
CA LEU A 161 2.47 16.10 -2.13
C LEU A 161 2.37 15.39 -3.50
N LYS A 162 1.19 15.44 -4.13
CA LYS A 162 0.88 14.79 -5.42
C LYS A 162 1.77 15.26 -6.59
N GLY A 163 2.32 16.47 -6.48
CA GLY A 163 3.17 17.12 -7.47
C GLY A 163 4.46 16.37 -7.76
N CYS A 164 4.95 15.54 -6.83
CA CYS A 164 6.08 14.64 -7.08
C CYS A 164 5.77 13.58 -8.15
N ASP A 165 4.50 13.20 -8.33
CA ASP A 165 4.09 12.12 -9.25
C ASP A 165 3.53 12.64 -10.58
N ASN A 166 3.59 13.95 -10.84
CA ASN A 166 2.92 14.55 -11.99
C ASN A 166 3.75 15.65 -12.65
N ILE A 167 3.09 16.44 -13.51
CA ILE A 167 3.69 17.50 -14.29
C ILE A 167 4.46 18.52 -13.45
N LEU A 168 4.09 18.75 -12.19
CA LEU A 168 4.75 19.74 -11.34
C LEU A 168 6.23 19.41 -11.13
N ALA A 169 6.58 18.14 -10.84
CA ALA A 169 7.98 17.73 -10.73
C ALA A 169 8.74 17.90 -12.05
N GLN A 170 8.11 17.58 -13.18
CA GLN A 170 8.73 17.70 -14.50
C GLN A 170 9.01 19.16 -14.89
N LEU A 171 8.22 20.10 -14.38
CA LEU A 171 8.38 21.53 -14.63
C LEU A 171 9.46 22.15 -13.73
N HIS A 172 9.52 21.72 -12.48
CA HIS A 172 10.29 22.42 -11.43
C HIS A 172 11.55 21.67 -10.98
N THR A 173 11.85 20.49 -11.52
CA THR A 173 13.15 19.85 -11.32
C THR A 173 13.65 19.10 -12.56
N ALA A 174 14.98 19.07 -12.73
CA ALA A 174 15.66 18.22 -13.71
C ALA A 174 15.66 16.74 -13.32
N HIS A 175 15.38 16.42 -12.05
CA HIS A 175 15.43 15.07 -11.47
C HIS A 175 14.09 14.66 -10.84
N PRO A 176 12.98 14.62 -11.60
CA PRO A 176 11.67 14.26 -11.05
C PRO A 176 11.66 12.85 -10.43
N GLU A 177 12.52 11.94 -10.87
CA GLU A 177 12.71 10.60 -10.31
C GLU A 177 13.26 10.57 -8.87
N PHE A 178 13.76 11.71 -8.37
CA PHE A 178 14.28 11.91 -7.02
C PHE A 178 13.34 12.73 -6.13
N CYS A 179 12.14 13.10 -6.60
CA CYS A 179 11.16 13.80 -5.76
C CYS A 179 10.54 12.87 -4.72
N ASP A 180 11.02 12.95 -3.49
CA ASP A 180 10.42 12.28 -2.34
C ASP A 180 9.30 13.13 -1.75
N LYS A 181 8.16 12.50 -1.40
CA LYS A 181 7.03 13.16 -0.74
C LYS A 181 7.27 13.27 0.77
N VAL A 182 8.02 14.27 1.19
CA VAL A 182 8.52 14.35 2.57
C VAL A 182 8.28 15.70 3.22
N GLY A 183 8.19 15.72 4.55
CA GLY A 183 8.10 16.93 5.35
C GLY A 183 7.95 16.65 6.86
N GLY A 184 7.57 17.67 7.62
CA GLY A 184 7.32 17.61 9.07
C GLY A 184 8.58 17.59 9.92
N ILE A 185 9.40 16.55 9.78
CA ILE A 185 10.74 16.47 10.38
C ILE A 185 11.76 16.30 9.27
N LEU A 186 12.83 17.09 9.31
CA LEU A 186 13.95 16.96 8.38
C LEU A 186 15.23 16.79 9.19
N ALA A 187 15.85 15.61 9.14
CA ALA A 187 17.06 15.30 9.87
C ALA A 187 18.17 14.88 8.91
N MET A 188 19.25 15.68 8.82
CA MET A 188 20.25 15.53 7.77
C MET A 188 21.64 15.98 8.19
N HIS A 189 22.65 15.57 7.42
CA HIS A 189 24.01 16.03 7.61
C HIS A 189 24.16 17.50 7.17
N ILE A 190 25.02 18.27 7.83
CA ILE A 190 25.21 19.71 7.58
C ILE A 190 25.61 20.01 6.13
N ASP A 191 26.41 19.14 5.51
CA ASP A 191 26.84 19.30 4.11
C ASP A 191 25.67 19.17 3.13
N ASP A 192 24.73 18.25 3.40
CA ASP A 192 23.52 18.09 2.59
C ASP A 192 22.65 19.34 2.71
N LEU A 193 22.50 19.87 3.94
CA LEU A 193 21.77 21.10 4.20
C LEU A 193 22.40 22.31 3.49
N ARG A 194 23.74 22.40 3.44
CA ARG A 194 24.46 23.49 2.74
C ARG A 194 24.22 23.44 1.24
N ALA A 195 24.17 22.26 0.64
CA ALA A 195 23.84 22.09 -0.78
C ALA A 195 22.36 22.36 -1.06
N LEU A 196 21.48 21.90 -0.17
CA LEU A 196 20.03 21.97 -0.32
C LEU A 196 19.46 23.37 -0.08
N ALA A 197 19.86 24.07 0.98
CA ALA A 197 19.17 25.27 1.45
C ALA A 197 19.01 26.38 0.39
N PRO A 198 20.02 26.70 -0.46
CA PRO A 198 19.83 27.66 -1.54
C PRO A 198 18.78 27.22 -2.57
N LEU A 199 18.78 25.92 -2.91
CA LEU A 199 17.83 25.33 -3.86
C LEU A 199 16.43 25.23 -3.27
N TRP A 200 16.30 24.91 -1.98
CA TRP A 200 15.02 24.92 -1.28
C TRP A 200 14.36 26.30 -1.40
N LEU A 201 15.11 27.38 -1.16
CA LEU A 201 14.60 28.74 -1.30
C LEU A 201 14.22 29.06 -2.76
N SER A 202 15.11 28.81 -3.72
CA SER A 202 14.84 29.17 -5.12
C SER A 202 13.69 28.35 -5.72
N LYS A 203 13.64 27.03 -5.44
CA LYS A 203 12.54 26.16 -5.90
C LYS A 203 11.22 26.52 -5.25
N THR A 204 11.23 27.00 -4.00
CA THR A 204 10.03 27.56 -3.38
C THR A 204 9.52 28.76 -4.16
N GLU A 205 10.40 29.68 -4.58
CA GLU A 205 10.01 30.83 -5.41
C GLU A 205 9.48 30.40 -6.78
N GLU A 206 10.13 29.43 -7.45
CA GLU A 206 9.70 28.89 -8.75
C GLU A 206 8.28 28.30 -8.68
N VAL A 207 8.04 27.39 -7.74
CA VAL A 207 6.72 26.75 -7.55
C VAL A 207 5.66 27.77 -7.12
N ARG A 208 6.04 28.74 -6.27
CA ARG A 208 5.13 29.81 -5.83
C ARG A 208 4.76 30.74 -6.98
N GLN A 209 5.66 31.02 -7.91
CA GLN A 209 5.35 31.89 -9.05
C GLN A 209 4.51 31.17 -10.13
N ASP A 210 4.52 29.84 -10.14
CA ASP A 210 3.71 29.02 -11.06
C ASP A 210 2.24 28.89 -10.62
N LYS A 211 1.55 30.04 -10.61
CA LYS A 211 0.13 30.13 -10.21
C LYS A 211 -0.79 29.31 -11.10
N SER A 212 -0.39 29.04 -12.35
CA SER A 212 -1.14 28.19 -13.28
C SER A 212 -1.31 26.75 -12.79
N HIS A 213 -0.38 26.26 -11.97
CA HIS A 213 -0.36 24.86 -11.54
C HIS A 213 -0.70 24.67 -10.05
N TRP A 214 -1.25 25.69 -9.39
CA TRP A 214 -1.68 25.60 -7.99
C TRP A 214 -2.89 24.71 -7.73
N SER A 215 -3.59 24.26 -8.77
CA SER A 215 -4.82 23.51 -8.64
C SER A 215 -4.66 22.25 -7.78
N THR A 216 -5.69 21.93 -7.00
CA THR A 216 -5.67 20.88 -5.97
C THR A 216 -5.38 19.49 -6.53
N ASN A 217 -5.68 19.24 -7.80
CA ASN A 217 -5.36 18.00 -8.51
C ASN A 217 -3.87 17.87 -8.88
N ILE A 218 -3.14 18.98 -8.97
CA ILE A 218 -1.71 19.01 -9.30
C ILE A 218 -0.88 19.04 -8.02
N THR A 219 -1.11 20.02 -7.15
CA THR A 219 -0.31 20.21 -5.95
C THR A 219 -0.81 19.38 -4.77
N GLY A 220 -2.07 18.96 -4.73
CA GLY A 220 -2.66 18.44 -3.50
C GLY A 220 -2.86 19.50 -2.41
N ASP A 221 -2.62 20.79 -2.70
CA ASP A 221 -3.02 21.90 -1.84
C ASP A 221 -4.54 21.92 -1.77
N ILE A 222 -5.11 21.70 -0.59
CA ILE A 222 -6.57 21.64 -0.40
C ILE A 222 -7.24 22.99 -0.69
N TYR A 223 -6.50 24.09 -0.63
CA TYR A 223 -7.02 25.42 -0.90
C TYR A 223 -6.79 25.86 -2.36
N GLY A 224 -5.88 25.19 -3.08
CA GLY A 224 -5.49 25.58 -4.44
C GLY A 224 -4.87 26.98 -4.52
N MET A 225 -4.18 27.41 -3.45
CA MET A 225 -3.63 28.77 -3.30
C MET A 225 -2.09 28.77 -3.20
N GLY A 226 -1.46 27.63 -3.50
CA GLY A 226 -0.01 27.46 -3.43
C GLY A 226 0.54 27.52 -2.00
N TRP A 227 -0.22 27.14 -0.98
CA TRP A 227 0.20 27.23 0.43
C TRP A 227 1.36 26.29 0.77
N ILE A 228 1.43 25.16 0.08
CA ILE A 228 2.46 24.12 0.25
C ILE A 228 3.62 24.27 -0.76
N SER A 229 3.78 25.44 -1.39
CA SER A 229 4.88 25.68 -2.36
C SER A 229 6.26 25.46 -1.75
N GLU A 230 6.43 25.78 -0.46
CA GLU A 230 7.67 25.59 0.29
C GLU A 230 8.01 24.11 0.51
N MET A 231 6.99 23.25 0.69
CA MET A 231 7.18 21.80 0.81
C MET A 231 7.66 21.21 -0.53
N TYR A 232 7.11 21.70 -1.65
CA TYR A 232 7.61 21.35 -2.98
C TYR A 232 8.98 21.92 -3.26
N GLY A 233 9.26 23.15 -2.82
CA GLY A 233 10.59 23.74 -2.90
C GLY A 233 11.64 22.87 -2.21
N TYR A 234 11.30 22.31 -1.04
CA TYR A 234 12.16 21.34 -0.36
C TYR A 234 12.36 20.08 -1.21
N ALA A 235 11.27 19.41 -1.63
CA ALA A 235 11.33 18.15 -2.34
C ALA A 235 12.09 18.26 -3.67
N PHE A 236 11.82 19.31 -4.45
CA PHE A 236 12.52 19.58 -5.70
C PHE A 236 13.96 20.02 -5.47
N GLY A 237 14.23 20.86 -4.47
CA GLY A 237 15.60 21.23 -4.11
C GLY A 237 16.43 20.01 -3.69
N ALA A 238 15.84 19.07 -2.95
CA ALA A 238 16.49 17.82 -2.54
C ALA A 238 16.76 16.90 -3.74
N ALA A 239 15.82 16.84 -4.69
CA ALA A 239 15.99 16.13 -5.94
C ALA A 239 17.15 16.68 -6.78
N GLU A 240 17.29 18.00 -6.90
CA GLU A 240 18.41 18.66 -7.60
C GLU A 240 19.78 18.35 -6.97
N VAL A 241 19.83 18.23 -5.63
CA VAL A 241 21.05 17.82 -4.92
C VAL A 241 21.32 16.31 -5.08
N GLY A 242 20.31 15.51 -5.40
CA GLY A 242 20.39 14.05 -5.47
C GLY A 242 20.21 13.35 -4.12
N LEU A 243 19.53 14.00 -3.15
CA LEU A 243 19.24 13.42 -1.85
C LEU A 243 18.17 12.33 -1.96
N ARG A 244 18.33 11.25 -1.18
CA ARG A 244 17.39 10.11 -1.13
C ARG A 244 16.92 9.88 0.29
N HIS A 245 15.68 10.25 0.59
CA HIS A 245 15.23 10.24 1.97
C HIS A 245 15.08 8.82 2.51
N LYS A 246 15.48 8.62 3.77
CA LYS A 246 14.92 7.55 4.60
C LYS A 246 13.59 8.06 5.13
N ILE A 247 12.50 7.53 4.58
CA ILE A 247 11.14 7.95 4.93
C ILE A 247 10.64 7.07 6.08
N ASN A 248 10.18 7.71 7.16
CA ASN A 248 9.67 7.01 8.33
C ASN A 248 8.31 7.58 8.77
N ASP A 249 7.26 6.81 8.54
CA ASP A 249 5.87 7.19 8.84
C ASP A 249 5.51 7.05 10.33
N ASP A 250 6.40 6.43 11.11
CA ASP A 250 6.18 6.11 12.52
C ASP A 250 6.77 7.13 13.48
N ILE A 251 7.67 7.99 13.01
CA ILE A 251 8.34 8.97 13.87
C ILE A 251 7.40 10.11 14.28
N MET A 252 6.42 10.44 13.45
CA MET A 252 5.51 11.57 13.62
C MET A 252 4.06 11.14 13.43
N ILE A 253 3.16 11.63 14.27
CA ILE A 253 1.71 11.40 14.13
C ILE A 253 0.92 12.68 14.40
N TYR A 254 -0.22 12.84 13.74
CA TYR A 254 -1.19 13.88 14.08
C TYR A 254 -2.04 13.45 15.29
N PRO A 255 -2.17 14.27 16.36
CA PRO A 255 -3.21 14.06 17.37
C PRO A 255 -4.58 13.82 16.73
N GLY A 256 -5.37 12.94 17.33
CA GLY A 256 -6.63 12.43 16.75
C GLY A 256 -6.46 11.19 15.87
N TYR A 257 -5.25 10.87 15.43
CA TYR A 257 -4.96 9.67 14.65
C TYR A 257 -4.56 8.52 15.59
N THR A 258 -4.86 7.29 15.17
CA THR A 258 -4.49 6.09 15.93
C THR A 258 -3.11 5.60 15.47
N PRO A 259 -2.10 5.51 16.36
CA PRO A 259 -0.79 5.01 15.99
C PRO A 259 -0.84 3.53 15.64
N ARG A 260 0.08 3.08 14.78
CA ARG A 260 0.24 1.64 14.50
C ARG A 260 0.52 0.86 15.80
N PRO A 261 -0.03 -0.36 15.96
CA PRO A 261 0.27 -1.18 17.12
C PRO A 261 1.78 -1.36 17.34
N GLY A 262 2.25 -1.20 18.58
CA GLY A 262 3.67 -1.34 18.93
C GLY A 262 4.56 -0.13 18.60
N ILE A 263 4.12 0.78 17.72
CA ILE A 263 4.89 1.98 17.34
C ILE A 263 4.65 3.11 18.30
N GLU A 264 5.68 3.61 18.97
CA GLU A 264 5.62 4.78 19.85
C GLU A 264 6.15 6.03 19.11
N PRO A 265 5.29 6.94 18.63
CA PRO A 265 5.74 8.10 17.87
C PRO A 265 6.56 9.05 18.74
N LEU A 266 7.63 9.62 18.18
CA LEU A 266 8.46 10.60 18.87
C LEU A 266 7.93 12.03 18.74
N ILE A 267 7.10 12.30 17.74
CA ILE A 267 6.61 13.66 17.44
C ILE A 267 5.10 13.63 17.29
N LEU A 268 4.42 14.58 17.95
CA LEU A 268 3.01 14.88 17.73
C LEU A 268 2.90 16.17 16.94
N HIS A 269 2.38 16.12 15.71
CA HIS A 269 2.19 17.31 14.87
C HIS A 269 0.75 17.79 14.99
N TYR A 270 0.48 18.85 15.73
CA TYR A 270 -0.89 19.35 15.98
C TYR A 270 -1.35 20.38 14.93
N GLY A 271 -0.95 20.17 13.67
CA GLY A 271 -1.31 21.06 12.55
C GLY A 271 -2.78 20.98 12.12
N LEU A 272 -3.49 19.93 12.50
CA LEU A 272 -4.89 19.66 12.16
C LEU A 272 -5.79 19.71 13.40
N PRO A 273 -7.08 20.06 13.27
CA PRO A 273 -8.04 19.96 14.36
C PRO A 273 -8.25 18.50 14.79
N PHE A 274 -8.43 18.27 16.09
CA PHE A 274 -8.67 16.94 16.64
C PHE A 274 -9.56 16.96 17.89
N ASN A 275 -10.16 15.80 18.19
CA ASN A 275 -11.17 15.65 19.23
C ASN A 275 -10.82 14.49 20.19
N VAL A 276 -11.25 14.61 21.45
CA VAL A 276 -11.25 13.53 22.44
C VAL A 276 -12.62 13.55 23.13
N GLY A 277 -13.53 12.67 22.70
CA GLY A 277 -14.94 12.73 23.10
C GLY A 277 -15.58 14.06 22.67
N ASN A 278 -16.15 14.79 23.61
CA ASN A 278 -16.79 16.09 23.36
C ASN A 278 -15.82 17.28 23.45
N TRP A 279 -14.56 17.04 23.79
CA TRP A 279 -13.53 18.07 23.83
C TRP A 279 -12.81 18.11 22.48
N SER A 280 -12.47 19.30 21.99
CA SER A 280 -11.76 19.50 20.73
C SER A 280 -10.70 20.57 20.87
N PHE A 281 -9.71 20.54 19.97
CA PHE A 281 -8.71 21.57 19.85
C PHE A 281 -8.37 21.83 18.38
N SER A 282 -8.24 23.12 18.04
CA SER A 282 -7.77 23.58 16.75
C SER A 282 -6.80 24.74 16.97
N LYS A 283 -5.57 24.63 16.46
CA LYS A 283 -4.59 25.71 16.59
C LYS A 283 -5.04 27.04 15.97
N LEU A 284 -5.87 26.98 14.92
CA LEU A 284 -6.35 28.17 14.22
C LEU A 284 -7.32 29.01 15.08
N GLU A 285 -7.99 28.40 16.07
CA GLU A 285 -8.83 29.12 17.04
C GLU A 285 -8.00 29.98 18.01
N HIS A 286 -6.68 29.74 18.06
CA HIS A 286 -5.72 30.42 18.93
C HIS A 286 -4.69 31.24 18.11
N HIS A 287 -5.09 31.75 16.94
CA HIS A 287 -4.23 32.57 16.08
C HIS A 287 -3.73 33.82 16.82
N ASP A 288 -4.65 34.59 17.40
CA ASP A 288 -4.35 35.86 18.08
C ASP A 288 -4.36 35.69 19.62
N ASP A 289 -4.08 34.48 20.11
CA ASP A 289 -4.16 34.18 21.54
C ASP A 289 -2.85 34.52 22.27
N GLY A 290 -2.84 35.67 22.94
CA GLY A 290 -1.74 36.16 23.79
C GLY A 290 -1.50 35.35 25.07
N ILE A 291 -1.87 34.06 25.09
CA ILE A 291 -1.83 33.16 26.25
C ILE A 291 -0.44 33.05 26.91
N VAL A 292 0.64 33.28 26.15
CA VAL A 292 2.01 33.35 26.68
C VAL A 292 2.18 34.48 27.69
N TYR A 293 1.46 35.59 27.50
CA TYR A 293 1.57 36.82 28.29
C TYR A 293 0.46 36.95 29.34
N ASP A 294 -0.61 36.16 29.22
CA ASP A 294 -1.71 36.11 30.18
C ASP A 294 -1.37 35.18 31.35
N CYS A 295 -0.83 35.74 32.44
CA CYS A 295 -0.36 34.95 33.58
C CYS A 295 -1.37 33.89 34.07
N ASN A 296 -0.90 32.65 34.16
CA ASN A 296 -1.62 31.45 34.61
C ASN A 296 -2.79 31.00 33.72
N ARG A 297 -3.00 31.63 32.56
CA ARG A 297 -3.98 31.16 31.56
C ARG A 297 -3.42 29.93 30.82
N LEU A 298 -4.22 28.89 30.70
CA LEU A 298 -3.88 27.66 29.98
C LEU A 298 -4.96 27.35 28.94
N PHE A 299 -4.65 26.52 27.95
CA PHE A 299 -5.67 26.00 27.04
C PHE A 299 -6.70 25.17 27.81
N PRO A 300 -7.96 25.09 27.30
CA PRO A 300 -8.99 24.29 27.93
C PRO A 300 -8.49 22.86 28.25
N PRO A 301 -8.64 22.40 29.50
CA PRO A 301 -8.08 21.12 29.91
C PRO A 301 -8.74 19.97 29.14
N PRO A 302 -7.96 19.05 28.53
CA PRO A 302 -8.52 17.88 27.89
C PRO A 302 -9.07 16.89 28.93
N PRO A 303 -9.84 15.87 28.51
CA PRO A 303 -10.27 14.80 29.40
C PRO A 303 -9.09 14.15 30.15
N PHE A 304 -9.30 13.79 31.42
CA PHE A 304 -8.29 13.12 32.22
C PHE A 304 -8.06 11.69 31.70
N PRO A 305 -6.86 11.10 31.92
CA PRO A 305 -6.56 9.74 31.48
C PRO A 305 -7.61 8.68 31.88
N ARG A 306 -8.20 8.79 33.08
CA ARG A 306 -9.27 7.88 33.54
C ARG A 306 -10.57 8.03 32.73
N GLU A 307 -10.87 9.23 32.28
CA GLU A 307 -12.04 9.47 31.43
C GLU A 307 -11.83 8.84 30.05
N VAL A 308 -10.63 8.97 29.48
CA VAL A 308 -10.25 8.27 28.24
C VAL A 308 -10.31 6.75 28.41
N GLU A 309 -9.86 6.21 29.55
CA GLU A 309 -9.94 4.78 29.87
C GLU A 309 -11.39 4.25 29.82
N MET A 310 -12.36 5.06 30.25
CA MET A 310 -13.79 4.73 30.29
C MET A 310 -14.51 5.00 28.97
N MET A 311 -14.04 5.97 28.17
CA MET A 311 -14.68 6.39 26.92
C MET A 311 -14.55 5.36 25.80
N GLU A 312 -13.39 4.68 25.70
CA GLU A 312 -13.06 3.85 24.55
C GLU A 312 -12.63 2.45 24.99
N PRO A 313 -13.32 1.37 24.60
CA PRO A 313 -12.86 0.01 24.88
C PRO A 313 -11.69 -0.46 24.00
N ASP A 314 -11.55 0.04 22.77
CA ASP A 314 -10.49 -0.38 21.85
C ASP A 314 -9.10 0.13 22.32
N PRO A 315 -8.12 -0.76 22.54
CA PRO A 315 -6.81 -0.36 23.07
C PRO A 315 -5.98 0.51 22.12
N ASN A 316 -6.16 0.38 20.80
CA ASN A 316 -5.44 1.18 19.80
C ASN A 316 -6.05 2.57 19.69
N VAL A 317 -7.37 2.67 19.58
CA VAL A 317 -8.07 3.97 19.54
C VAL A 317 -7.81 4.73 20.85
N LYS A 318 -7.92 4.04 21.98
CA LYS A 318 -7.56 4.58 23.31
C LYS A 318 -6.13 5.12 23.36
N ARG A 319 -5.17 4.42 22.74
CA ARG A 319 -3.78 4.89 22.64
C ARG A 319 -3.69 6.18 21.82
N GLY A 320 -4.40 6.27 20.69
CA GLY A 320 -4.52 7.52 19.92
C GLY A 320 -5.08 8.67 20.77
N LEU A 321 -6.15 8.42 21.53
CA LEU A 321 -6.73 9.42 22.45
C LEU A 321 -5.75 9.82 23.57
N PHE A 322 -4.94 8.89 24.08
CA PHE A 322 -3.88 9.22 25.04
C PHE A 322 -2.83 10.15 24.45
N LEU A 323 -2.39 9.93 23.21
CA LEU A 323 -1.48 10.84 22.51
C LEU A 323 -2.11 12.22 22.30
N SER A 324 -3.40 12.26 21.96
CA SER A 324 -4.14 13.52 21.80
C SER A 324 -4.16 14.35 23.09
N ILE A 325 -4.48 13.74 24.24
CA ILE A 325 -4.47 14.47 25.52
C ILE A 325 -3.03 14.77 25.98
N GLU A 326 -2.05 13.92 25.67
CA GLU A 326 -0.64 14.16 25.97
C GLU A 326 -0.14 15.43 25.26
N CYS A 327 -0.55 15.66 24.02
CA CYS A 327 -0.22 16.87 23.25
C CYS A 327 -0.61 18.15 24.01
N ILE A 328 -1.88 18.30 24.38
CA ILE A 328 -2.36 19.52 25.07
C ILE A 328 -1.83 19.61 26.50
N ASN A 329 -1.73 18.50 27.21
CA ASN A 329 -1.18 18.52 28.56
C ASN A 329 0.30 18.97 28.56
N THR A 330 1.07 18.60 27.53
CA THR A 330 2.46 19.05 27.37
C THR A 330 2.55 20.53 27.01
N LEU A 331 1.66 21.03 26.13
CA LEU A 331 1.54 22.47 25.85
C LEU A 331 1.23 23.28 27.12
N ASN A 332 0.22 22.83 27.89
CA ASN A 332 -0.19 23.49 29.12
C ASN A 332 0.87 23.44 30.22
N GLU A 333 1.62 22.34 30.32
CA GLU A 333 2.78 22.26 31.22
C GLU A 333 3.86 23.27 30.81
N GLY A 334 4.15 23.39 29.50
CA GLY A 334 5.10 24.37 28.97
C GLY A 334 4.71 25.81 29.27
N LEU A 335 3.44 26.17 29.05
CA LEU A 335 2.88 27.49 29.39
C LEU A 335 3.00 27.77 30.90
N LEU A 336 2.62 26.80 31.74
CA LEU A 336 2.70 26.96 33.20
C LEU A 336 4.14 27.23 33.67
N LEU A 337 5.12 26.51 33.13
CA LEU A 337 6.53 26.70 33.44
C LEU A 337 7.06 28.03 32.88
N HIS A 338 6.61 28.41 31.68
CA HIS A 338 6.96 29.70 31.08
C HIS A 338 6.46 30.86 31.95
N HIS A 339 5.18 30.86 32.33
CA HIS A 339 4.59 31.87 33.22
C HIS A 339 5.37 31.98 34.54
N ALA A 340 5.74 30.85 35.15
CA ALA A 340 6.57 30.85 36.34
C ALA A 340 7.97 31.46 36.08
N SER A 341 8.59 31.17 34.94
CA SER A 341 9.92 31.68 34.58
C SER A 341 9.94 33.19 34.33
N VAL A 342 8.83 33.78 33.87
CA VAL A 342 8.69 35.22 33.64
C VAL A 342 8.13 35.99 34.85
N GLY A 343 7.99 35.31 36.00
CA GLY A 343 7.63 35.95 37.27
C GLY A 343 6.13 36.12 37.52
N CYS A 344 5.26 35.38 36.82
CA CYS A 344 3.83 35.40 37.11
C CYS A 344 3.53 34.94 38.55
N PRO A 345 2.45 35.46 39.18
CA PRO A 345 2.01 35.01 40.50
C PRO A 345 1.64 33.52 40.45
N LYS A 346 1.74 32.82 41.59
CA LYS A 346 1.36 31.40 41.64
C LYS A 346 -0.11 31.20 41.22
N ALA A 347 -0.33 30.32 40.24
CA ALA A 347 -1.67 29.92 39.82
C ALA A 347 -2.51 29.44 41.01
N GLN A 348 -3.79 29.82 41.02
CA GLN A 348 -4.77 29.28 41.96
C GLN A 348 -4.89 27.76 41.79
N TRP A 349 -5.19 27.05 42.87
CA TRP A 349 -5.31 25.61 42.82
C TRP A 349 -6.48 25.19 41.90
N SER A 350 -6.24 24.18 41.07
CA SER A 350 -7.30 23.49 40.32
C SER A 350 -6.97 22.00 40.22
N LYS A 351 -8.00 21.17 40.00
CA LYS A 351 -7.82 19.73 39.79
C LYS A 351 -6.85 19.45 38.63
N TYR A 352 -6.93 20.25 37.57
CA TYR A 352 -6.06 20.13 36.39
C TYR A 352 -4.60 20.48 36.69
N LEU A 353 -4.35 21.59 37.39
CA LEU A 353 -2.99 21.96 37.81
C LEU A 353 -2.37 20.94 38.76
N SER A 354 -3.18 20.34 39.64
CA SER A 354 -2.75 19.22 40.49
C SER A 354 -2.35 18.01 39.65
N PHE A 355 -3.10 17.70 38.59
CA PHE A 355 -2.75 16.61 37.66
C PHE A 355 -1.45 16.88 36.89
N LEU A 356 -1.25 18.08 36.33
CA LEU A 356 0.00 18.43 35.63
C LEU A 356 1.23 18.37 36.54
N LYS A 357 1.06 18.55 37.86
CA LYS A 357 2.13 18.41 38.87
C LYS A 357 2.24 17.00 39.45
N SER A 358 1.39 16.07 39.02
CA SER A 358 1.30 14.74 39.63
C SER A 358 2.39 13.80 39.10
N ARG A 359 2.75 12.82 39.95
CA ARG A 359 3.61 11.70 39.54
C ARG A 359 3.04 10.92 38.35
N ARG A 360 1.72 10.74 38.29
CA ARG A 360 1.05 10.05 37.18
C ARG A 360 1.30 10.76 35.85
N PHE A 361 1.16 12.08 35.79
CA PHE A 361 1.45 12.83 34.57
C PHE A 361 2.93 12.75 34.18
N SER A 362 3.83 12.90 35.16
CA SER A 362 5.27 12.71 34.94
C SER A 362 5.61 11.32 34.39
N GLU A 363 4.94 10.26 34.87
CA GLU A 363 5.13 8.90 34.37
C GLU A 363 4.60 8.70 32.95
N LEU A 364 3.42 9.24 32.63
CA LEU A 364 2.83 9.16 31.29
C LEU A 364 3.70 9.86 30.23
N THR A 365 4.28 11.01 30.61
CA THR A 365 5.06 11.89 29.73
C THR A 365 6.57 11.70 29.85
N LYS A 366 7.03 10.56 30.37
CA LYS A 366 8.45 10.19 30.32
C LYS A 366 8.96 10.15 28.87
N PRO A 367 10.21 10.58 28.62
CA PRO A 367 10.83 10.49 27.32
C PRO A 367 10.65 9.11 26.69
N LYS A 368 10.16 9.11 25.46
CA LYS A 368 10.12 7.93 24.61
C LYS A 368 11.45 7.83 23.88
N TYR A 369 11.90 6.62 23.59
CA TYR A 369 13.11 6.42 22.82
C TYR A 369 12.74 5.69 21.56
N TRP A 370 13.38 6.08 20.45
CA TRP A 370 13.23 5.34 19.22
C TRP A 370 13.72 3.92 19.47
N THR A 371 12.84 2.96 19.22
CA THR A 371 13.17 1.53 19.28
C THR A 371 13.31 0.92 17.89
N GLY A 372 13.18 1.72 16.83
CA GLY A 372 13.53 1.28 15.49
C GLY A 372 15.05 1.20 15.33
N GLU A 373 15.49 0.15 14.67
CA GLU A 373 16.89 -0.19 14.36
C GLU A 373 17.80 -0.63 15.54
N ILE A 374 17.46 -0.40 16.83
CA ILE A 374 18.14 -1.07 17.98
C ILE A 374 17.49 -2.43 18.34
N VAL A 375 16.64 -2.98 17.47
CA VAL A 375 16.18 -4.38 17.58
C VAL A 375 17.18 -5.34 16.91
N GLU A 376 18.15 -4.84 16.13
CA GLU A 376 19.07 -5.72 15.40
C GLU A 376 20.29 -6.21 16.24
N SER A 377 20.62 -5.59 17.38
CA SER A 377 21.83 -5.98 18.14
C SER A 377 21.58 -6.42 19.60
N THR A 378 20.62 -5.82 20.32
CA THR A 378 20.38 -6.15 21.74
C THR A 378 19.33 -7.24 21.97
N MET A 379 18.54 -7.60 20.95
CA MET A 379 17.75 -8.84 20.99
C MET A 379 18.59 -10.10 20.73
N ILE A 380 19.81 -9.97 20.17
CA ILE A 380 20.68 -11.13 19.93
C ILE A 380 21.15 -11.78 21.25
N GLN A 381 21.19 -11.05 22.37
CA GLN A 381 21.66 -11.60 23.64
C GLN A 381 20.56 -11.88 24.67
N HIS A 382 19.42 -11.17 24.65
CA HIS A 382 18.30 -11.48 25.54
C HIS A 382 17.27 -12.47 24.96
N VAL A 383 17.19 -12.63 23.63
CA VAL A 383 16.34 -13.68 22.99
C VAL A 383 17.06 -15.02 22.91
N ALA A 384 18.39 -15.04 23.04
CA ALA A 384 19.15 -16.29 23.24
C ALA A 384 18.88 -16.93 24.61
N LEU A 385 18.41 -16.16 25.60
CA LEU A 385 18.11 -16.63 26.96
C LEU A 385 16.61 -16.79 27.26
N SER A 386 15.71 -16.31 26.39
CA SER A 386 14.25 -16.50 26.55
C SER A 386 13.65 -17.59 25.65
N LYS A 387 14.48 -18.47 25.07
CA LYS A 387 14.07 -19.72 24.38
C LYS A 387 13.47 -20.78 25.32
N ALA A 388 12.54 -20.36 26.16
CA ALA A 388 11.75 -21.20 27.04
C ALA A 388 10.29 -20.71 27.12
N ASN A 389 9.67 -20.41 25.98
CA ASN A 389 8.24 -20.62 25.69
C ASN A 389 7.91 -20.12 24.27
N ARG A 390 7.78 -21.03 23.30
CA ARG A 390 7.46 -20.72 21.90
C ARG A 390 5.95 -20.67 21.68
N GLU A 391 5.38 -19.48 21.49
CA GLU A 391 4.20 -19.33 20.64
C GLU A 391 4.67 -19.10 19.20
N ASN A 392 4.06 -19.80 18.23
CA ASN A 392 4.40 -19.65 16.82
C ASN A 392 3.86 -18.31 16.26
N PRO A 393 4.51 -17.70 15.24
CA PRO A 393 4.07 -16.44 14.64
C PRO A 393 2.61 -16.46 14.18
N LYS A 394 1.94 -15.30 14.27
CA LYS A 394 0.54 -15.17 13.82
C LYS A 394 0.44 -15.21 12.29
N ILE A 395 -0.55 -15.95 11.79
CA ILE A 395 -0.79 -16.14 10.35
C ILE A 395 -2.20 -15.68 9.99
N HIS A 396 -2.36 -15.10 8.80
CA HIS A 396 -3.66 -14.86 8.19
C HIS A 396 -3.67 -15.37 6.75
N THR A 397 -4.75 -16.01 6.32
CA THR A 397 -4.89 -16.57 4.96
C THR A 397 -5.82 -15.70 4.12
N LEU A 398 -5.40 -15.36 2.90
CA LEU A 398 -6.18 -14.59 1.93
C LEU A 398 -6.42 -15.41 0.67
N PHE A 399 -7.59 -15.25 0.06
CA PHE A 399 -7.85 -15.74 -1.28
C PHE A 399 -8.81 -14.80 -2.01
N SER A 400 -8.58 -14.60 -3.32
CA SER A 400 -9.37 -13.68 -4.15
C SER A 400 -10.47 -14.39 -4.93
N THR A 401 -11.62 -13.74 -5.06
CA THR A 401 -12.81 -14.24 -5.77
C THR A 401 -13.58 -13.08 -6.41
N GLU A 402 -14.51 -13.41 -7.31
CA GLU A 402 -15.47 -12.45 -7.87
C GLU A 402 -16.92 -12.83 -7.51
N CYS A 403 -17.84 -11.87 -7.57
CA CYS A 403 -19.28 -12.10 -7.37
C CYS A 403 -19.90 -12.97 -8.47
N SER A 404 -19.66 -14.28 -8.46
CA SER A 404 -20.24 -15.22 -9.42
C SER A 404 -20.43 -16.62 -8.84
N SER A 405 -21.39 -17.37 -9.38
CA SER A 405 -21.62 -18.78 -9.03
C SER A 405 -20.38 -19.66 -9.27
N TYR A 406 -19.51 -19.27 -10.21
CA TYR A 406 -18.24 -19.93 -10.46
C TYR A 406 -17.31 -19.92 -9.24
N PHE A 407 -17.20 -18.79 -8.55
CA PHE A 407 -16.36 -18.67 -7.36
C PHE A 407 -17.07 -19.13 -6.08
N ASP A 408 -18.40 -19.24 -6.07
CA ASP A 408 -19.15 -19.71 -4.92
C ASP A 408 -18.79 -21.17 -4.56
N TRP A 409 -18.82 -22.07 -5.55
CA TRP A 409 -18.51 -23.48 -5.28
C TRP A 409 -17.03 -23.71 -4.97
N GLN A 410 -16.15 -22.90 -5.56
CA GLN A 410 -14.73 -22.87 -5.24
C GLN A 410 -14.51 -22.42 -3.78
N THR A 411 -15.19 -21.35 -3.36
CA THR A 411 -15.18 -20.86 -1.97
C THR A 411 -15.66 -21.95 -1.00
N VAL A 412 -16.73 -22.68 -1.33
CA VAL A 412 -17.22 -23.79 -0.51
C VAL A 412 -16.16 -24.90 -0.37
N GLY A 413 -15.50 -25.27 -1.46
CA GLY A 413 -14.40 -26.25 -1.47
C GLY A 413 -13.21 -25.81 -0.59
N LEU A 414 -12.70 -24.60 -0.81
CA LEU A 414 -11.57 -24.05 -0.06
C LEU A 414 -11.91 -23.88 1.42
N MET A 415 -13.06 -23.30 1.77
CA MET A 415 -13.46 -23.11 3.18
C MET A 415 -13.75 -24.43 3.90
N HIS A 416 -14.18 -25.48 3.19
CA HIS A 416 -14.31 -26.80 3.77
C HIS A 416 -12.94 -27.40 4.08
N SER A 417 -12.03 -27.38 3.10
CA SER A 417 -10.70 -27.96 3.23
C SER A 417 -9.80 -27.19 4.20
N PHE A 418 -9.90 -25.86 4.29
CA PHE A 418 -9.23 -25.01 5.28
C PHE A 418 -9.55 -25.43 6.73
N ARG A 419 -10.82 -25.74 7.01
CA ARG A 419 -11.23 -26.20 8.35
C ARG A 419 -10.67 -27.60 8.67
N LEU A 420 -10.60 -28.47 7.67
CA LEU A 420 -10.08 -29.84 7.85
C LEU A 420 -8.55 -29.87 7.95
N SER A 421 -7.86 -28.99 7.24
CA SER A 421 -6.41 -28.89 7.23
C SER A 421 -5.84 -28.44 8.57
N ARG A 422 -6.68 -27.87 9.44
CA ARG A 422 -6.28 -27.23 10.70
C ARG A 422 -5.25 -26.12 10.44
N GLN A 423 -5.42 -25.39 9.34
CA GLN A 423 -4.59 -24.22 9.06
C GLN A 423 -4.71 -23.24 10.24
N PRO A 424 -3.59 -22.86 10.87
CA PRO A 424 -3.62 -21.85 11.92
C PRO A 424 -3.96 -20.47 11.36
N GLY A 425 -4.58 -19.65 12.20
CA GLY A 425 -4.95 -18.28 11.85
C GLY A 425 -6.32 -18.12 11.20
N ASN A 426 -6.69 -16.86 10.95
CA ASN A 426 -7.95 -16.53 10.29
C ASN A 426 -7.83 -16.61 8.76
N ILE A 427 -8.96 -16.72 8.07
CA ILE A 427 -9.05 -16.67 6.62
C ILE A 427 -10.01 -15.56 6.18
N THR A 428 -9.64 -14.80 5.15
CA THR A 428 -10.50 -13.78 4.54
C THR A 428 -10.56 -13.98 3.03
N ARG A 429 -11.79 -14.02 2.52
CA ARG A 429 -12.11 -13.94 1.10
C ARG A 429 -12.06 -12.48 0.66
N LEU A 430 -11.28 -12.18 -0.36
CA LEU A 430 -11.27 -10.88 -1.01
C LEU A 430 -12.24 -10.97 -2.20
N LEU A 431 -13.40 -10.33 -2.07
CA LEU A 431 -14.51 -10.48 -3.02
C LEU A 431 -14.62 -9.22 -3.89
N SER A 432 -14.16 -9.33 -5.13
CA SER A 432 -14.17 -8.26 -6.14
C SER A 432 -15.49 -8.23 -6.90
N CYS A 433 -16.25 -7.14 -6.77
CA CYS A 433 -17.58 -7.03 -7.39
C CYS A 433 -17.82 -5.65 -7.99
N THR A 434 -18.62 -5.61 -9.05
CA THR A 434 -19.24 -4.35 -9.48
C THR A 434 -20.42 -4.03 -8.56
N ASP A 435 -20.83 -2.76 -8.49
CA ASP A 435 -22.00 -2.36 -7.71
C ASP A 435 -23.29 -3.05 -8.16
N GLU A 436 -23.39 -3.42 -9.45
CA GLU A 436 -24.53 -4.13 -10.01
C GLU A 436 -24.54 -5.60 -9.59
N ASP A 437 -23.39 -6.28 -9.72
CA ASP A 437 -23.26 -7.68 -9.30
C ASP A 437 -23.50 -7.83 -7.80
N LEU A 438 -22.97 -6.90 -7.00
CA LEU A 438 -23.06 -6.94 -5.55
C LEU A 438 -24.52 -6.85 -5.05
N LYS A 439 -25.38 -6.09 -5.72
CA LYS A 439 -26.81 -5.95 -5.35
C LYS A 439 -27.58 -7.26 -5.43
N ASN A 440 -27.24 -8.12 -6.38
CA ASN A 440 -27.95 -9.37 -6.67
C ASN A 440 -27.18 -10.62 -6.21
N TYR A 441 -25.98 -10.45 -5.67
CA TYR A 441 -25.14 -11.54 -5.22
C TYR A 441 -25.74 -12.23 -3.99
N LYS A 442 -25.60 -13.55 -3.90
CA LYS A 442 -26.20 -14.37 -2.83
C LYS A 442 -25.17 -15.02 -1.93
N GLY A 443 -23.92 -15.15 -2.38
CA GLY A 443 -22.86 -15.90 -1.69
C GLY A 443 -22.12 -15.11 -0.61
N HIS A 444 -22.76 -14.14 0.05
CA HIS A 444 -22.11 -13.25 1.03
C HIS A 444 -21.55 -14.00 2.24
N ASP A 445 -22.24 -15.05 2.70
CA ASP A 445 -21.97 -15.79 3.94
C ASP A 445 -21.07 -17.03 3.74
N LEU A 446 -20.55 -17.25 2.53
CA LEU A 446 -19.73 -18.43 2.22
C LEU A 446 -18.37 -18.45 2.93
N ALA A 447 -17.83 -17.25 3.25
CA ALA A 447 -16.56 -17.06 3.95
C ALA A 447 -16.53 -15.69 4.65
N PRO A 448 -15.69 -15.47 5.69
CA PRO A 448 -15.36 -14.13 6.15
C PRO A 448 -14.86 -13.30 4.97
N THR A 449 -15.51 -12.18 4.66
CA THR A 449 -15.36 -11.50 3.37
C THR A 449 -14.96 -10.04 3.53
N HIS A 450 -13.94 -9.62 2.79
CA HIS A 450 -13.58 -8.24 2.52
C HIS A 450 -14.07 -7.87 1.12
N TYR A 451 -14.91 -6.85 1.00
CA TYR A 451 -15.45 -6.40 -0.29
C TYR A 451 -14.45 -5.47 -0.96
N VAL A 452 -14.23 -5.69 -2.25
CA VAL A 452 -13.27 -4.95 -3.07
C VAL A 452 -13.98 -4.46 -4.33
N PRO A 453 -13.76 -3.19 -4.75
CA PRO A 453 -14.21 -2.74 -6.06
C PRO A 453 -13.63 -3.63 -7.17
N SER A 454 -14.47 -4.07 -8.10
CA SER A 454 -13.98 -4.84 -9.25
C SER A 454 -13.12 -3.97 -10.18
N MET A 455 -11.94 -4.49 -10.50
CA MET A 455 -11.03 -3.94 -11.51
C MET A 455 -11.10 -4.73 -12.82
N ASN A 456 -12.14 -5.55 -13.01
CA ASN A 456 -12.34 -6.37 -14.22
C ASN A 456 -12.25 -5.55 -15.50
N ARG A 457 -12.76 -4.32 -15.47
CA ARG A 457 -12.61 -3.34 -16.55
C ARG A 457 -11.68 -2.24 -16.06
N HIS A 458 -10.56 -2.07 -16.75
CA HIS A 458 -9.62 -1.01 -16.42
C HIS A 458 -10.30 0.37 -16.58
N PRO A 459 -10.26 1.26 -15.57
CA PRO A 459 -11.06 2.50 -15.56
C PRO A 459 -10.67 3.48 -16.68
N LEU A 460 -9.39 3.53 -17.06
CA LEU A 460 -8.91 4.41 -18.15
C LEU A 460 -9.02 3.80 -19.55
N THR A 461 -8.60 2.55 -19.74
CA THR A 461 -8.48 1.93 -21.07
C THR A 461 -9.70 1.12 -21.49
N GLY A 462 -10.57 0.77 -20.53
CA GLY A 462 -11.69 -0.15 -20.74
C GLY A 462 -11.28 -1.61 -21.00
N ASP A 463 -9.99 -1.96 -20.88
CA ASP A 463 -9.52 -3.33 -21.06
C ASP A 463 -10.19 -4.27 -20.06
N TRP A 464 -10.68 -5.42 -20.54
CA TRP A 464 -11.30 -6.42 -19.70
C TRP A 464 -10.28 -7.50 -19.31
N TYR A 465 -9.89 -7.50 -18.04
CA TYR A 465 -8.87 -8.40 -17.50
C TYR A 465 -9.14 -8.76 -16.03
N PRO A 466 -9.95 -9.80 -15.75
CA PRO A 466 -10.35 -10.11 -14.37
C PRO A 466 -9.24 -10.54 -13.42
N ALA A 467 -8.16 -11.15 -13.93
CA ALA A 467 -7.07 -11.63 -13.08
C ALA A 467 -6.34 -10.48 -12.35
N ILE A 468 -6.48 -9.23 -12.81
CA ILE A 468 -5.97 -8.03 -12.10
C ILE A 468 -6.61 -7.84 -10.71
N ASN A 469 -7.80 -8.42 -10.48
CA ASN A 469 -8.45 -8.34 -9.18
C ASN A 469 -7.59 -8.96 -8.07
N LYS A 470 -6.77 -9.99 -8.34
CA LYS A 470 -5.95 -10.62 -7.31
C LYS A 470 -4.96 -9.62 -6.68
N PRO A 471 -4.05 -8.96 -7.45
CA PRO A 471 -3.18 -7.93 -6.89
C PRO A 471 -3.96 -6.72 -6.34
N ALA A 472 -5.00 -6.26 -7.05
CA ALA A 472 -5.79 -5.11 -6.60
C ALA A 472 -6.50 -5.36 -5.27
N ALA A 473 -7.04 -6.56 -5.08
CA ALA A 473 -7.74 -6.95 -3.87
C ALA A 473 -6.81 -7.14 -2.67
N VAL A 474 -5.61 -7.70 -2.88
CA VAL A 474 -4.59 -7.82 -1.82
C VAL A 474 -4.14 -6.43 -1.36
N LEU A 475 -3.87 -5.52 -2.31
CA LEU A 475 -3.55 -4.13 -2.00
C LEU A 475 -4.70 -3.42 -1.28
N HIS A 476 -5.93 -3.58 -1.76
CA HIS A 476 -7.12 -2.99 -1.13
C HIS A 476 -7.30 -3.52 0.29
N TRP A 477 -7.09 -4.81 0.54
CA TRP A 477 -7.14 -5.38 1.87
C TRP A 477 -6.09 -4.78 2.81
N LEU A 478 -4.84 -4.66 2.36
CA LEU A 478 -3.76 -4.05 3.15
C LEU A 478 -4.08 -2.60 3.56
N ASN A 479 -4.72 -1.84 2.67
CA ASN A 479 -5.03 -0.43 2.91
C ASN A 479 -6.28 -0.22 3.80
N HIS A 480 -7.12 -1.25 3.98
CA HIS A 480 -8.43 -1.11 4.64
C HIS A 480 -8.63 -2.06 5.83
N VAL A 481 -7.76 -3.04 6.02
CA VAL A 481 -7.89 -4.04 7.10
C VAL A 481 -6.67 -3.99 8.01
N GLN A 482 -6.91 -3.73 9.30
CA GLN A 482 -5.88 -3.87 10.32
C GLN A 482 -5.73 -5.36 10.68
N THR A 483 -4.53 -5.90 10.48
CA THR A 483 -4.18 -7.28 10.84
C THR A 483 -3.01 -7.28 11.81
N ASP A 484 -3.03 -8.21 12.77
CA ASP A 484 -1.92 -8.51 13.68
C ASP A 484 -1.13 -9.75 13.23
N ALA A 485 -1.39 -10.26 12.01
CA ALA A 485 -0.66 -11.37 11.44
C ALA A 485 0.72 -10.94 10.98
N GLU A 486 1.74 -11.71 11.35
CA GLU A 486 3.12 -11.54 10.91
C GLU A 486 3.33 -12.11 9.52
N PHE A 487 2.61 -13.19 9.18
CA PHE A 487 2.66 -13.84 7.88
C PHE A 487 1.31 -13.91 7.21
N ILE A 488 1.30 -13.63 5.92
CA ILE A 488 0.14 -13.77 5.06
C ILE A 488 0.35 -14.97 4.15
N VAL A 489 -0.61 -15.89 4.15
CA VAL A 489 -0.70 -17.00 3.19
C VAL A 489 -1.70 -16.61 2.12
N ILE A 490 -1.27 -16.46 0.86
CA ILE A 490 -2.16 -16.15 -0.26
C ILE A 490 -2.40 -17.42 -1.07
N LEU A 491 -3.67 -17.78 -1.25
CA LEU A 491 -4.14 -18.95 -1.99
C LEU A 491 -5.06 -18.50 -3.14
N ASP A 492 -5.22 -19.37 -4.14
CA ASP A 492 -6.25 -19.22 -5.17
C ASP A 492 -7.55 -19.93 -4.75
N ALA A 493 -8.68 -19.45 -5.28
CA ALA A 493 -10.00 -20.01 -4.94
C ALA A 493 -10.16 -21.46 -5.39
N ASP A 494 -9.47 -21.87 -6.44
CA ASP A 494 -9.44 -23.23 -7.00
C ASP A 494 -8.37 -24.12 -6.34
N MET A 495 -8.18 -23.93 -5.03
CA MET A 495 -7.30 -24.75 -4.21
C MET A 495 -8.07 -25.57 -3.18
N ILE A 496 -7.65 -26.84 -2.96
CA ILE A 496 -8.10 -27.70 -1.85
C ILE A 496 -6.93 -27.97 -0.92
N MET A 497 -7.09 -27.66 0.38
CA MET A 497 -6.08 -27.94 1.40
C MET A 497 -6.13 -29.40 1.89
N ARG A 498 -4.98 -30.04 1.97
CA ARG A 498 -4.75 -31.37 2.56
C ARG A 498 -4.11 -31.32 3.95
N GLY A 499 -3.50 -30.19 4.31
CA GLY A 499 -2.84 -29.97 5.59
C GLY A 499 -2.41 -28.51 5.75
N PRO A 500 -1.85 -28.16 6.92
CA PRO A 500 -1.47 -26.78 7.19
C PRO A 500 -0.23 -26.38 6.37
N ILE A 501 -0.13 -25.09 6.09
CA ILE A 501 0.93 -24.40 5.39
C ILE A 501 1.43 -23.31 6.33
N THR A 502 2.56 -23.56 6.99
CA THR A 502 3.04 -22.68 8.05
C THR A 502 4.40 -22.07 7.70
N PRO A 503 4.65 -20.78 8.03
CA PRO A 503 5.93 -20.13 7.78
C PRO A 503 7.12 -20.90 8.34
N TRP A 504 7.00 -21.45 9.56
CA TRP A 504 8.09 -22.15 10.24
C TRP A 504 8.42 -23.53 9.66
N GLU A 505 7.46 -24.24 9.07
CA GLU A 505 7.73 -25.52 8.39
C GLU A 505 8.43 -25.30 7.04
N TYR A 506 8.12 -24.19 6.35
CA TYR A 506 8.61 -23.93 5.01
C TYR A 506 9.76 -22.91 4.95
N GLY A 507 10.11 -22.29 6.07
CA GLY A 507 11.25 -21.39 6.22
C GLY A 507 10.97 -19.94 5.81
N ALA A 508 9.71 -19.55 5.64
CA ALA A 508 9.35 -18.17 5.28
C ALA A 508 9.82 -17.21 6.38
N LYS A 509 10.46 -16.11 5.97
CA LYS A 509 10.97 -15.04 6.85
C LYS A 509 10.98 -13.73 6.07
N LEU A 510 11.16 -12.62 6.78
CA LEU A 510 11.29 -11.30 6.16
C LEU A 510 12.37 -11.30 5.04
N GLY A 511 12.05 -10.72 3.90
CA GLY A 511 12.84 -10.71 2.66
C GLY A 511 12.89 -12.03 1.90
N HIS A 512 12.39 -13.13 2.48
CA HIS A 512 12.44 -14.48 1.91
C HIS A 512 11.07 -15.16 1.96
N PRO A 513 10.11 -14.72 1.12
CA PRO A 513 8.82 -15.38 1.00
C PRO A 513 8.97 -16.82 0.51
N VAL A 514 8.04 -17.70 0.87
CA VAL A 514 7.95 -19.04 0.26
C VAL A 514 6.95 -18.99 -0.87
N SER A 515 7.26 -19.61 -2.01
CA SER A 515 6.25 -19.84 -3.03
C SER A 515 6.40 -21.15 -3.78
N THR A 516 5.29 -21.68 -4.29
CA THR A 516 5.31 -22.79 -5.24
C THR A 516 5.55 -22.26 -6.66
N PRO A 517 6.33 -22.97 -7.49
CA PRO A 517 6.71 -22.44 -8.79
C PRO A 517 5.61 -22.57 -9.85
N TYR A 518 5.64 -21.63 -10.79
CA TYR A 518 4.91 -21.66 -12.06
C TYR A 518 5.89 -21.80 -13.22
N GLU A 519 6.35 -23.02 -13.48
CA GLU A 519 7.43 -23.30 -14.45
C GLU A 519 7.11 -22.86 -15.89
N TYR A 520 5.82 -22.64 -16.22
CA TYR A 520 5.38 -22.12 -17.50
C TYR A 520 5.63 -20.61 -17.69
N LEU A 521 6.08 -19.88 -16.66
CA LEU A 521 6.46 -18.47 -16.76
C LEU A 521 7.83 -18.28 -17.46
N VAL A 522 7.94 -18.71 -18.71
CA VAL A 522 9.20 -18.67 -19.49
C VAL A 522 9.71 -17.24 -19.74
N GLY A 523 8.86 -16.22 -19.56
CA GLY A 523 9.19 -14.81 -19.67
C GLY A 523 10.23 -14.32 -18.65
N CYS A 524 10.40 -15.01 -17.52
CA CYS A 524 11.50 -14.72 -16.58
C CYS A 524 12.88 -14.97 -17.20
N ASP A 525 12.98 -15.85 -18.20
CA ASP A 525 14.26 -16.27 -18.79
C ASP A 525 14.56 -15.59 -20.14
N ASN A 526 13.75 -14.60 -20.54
CA ASN A 526 13.84 -14.03 -21.88
C ASN A 526 13.69 -12.50 -21.92
N ILE A 527 13.36 -11.97 -23.10
CA ILE A 527 13.22 -10.52 -23.33
C ILE A 527 12.17 -9.87 -22.43
N LEU A 528 11.12 -10.60 -22.02
CA LEU A 528 10.04 -10.06 -21.21
C LEU A 528 10.54 -9.53 -19.85
N ALA A 529 11.40 -10.29 -19.16
CA ALA A 529 12.05 -9.83 -17.93
C ALA A 529 12.95 -8.61 -18.16
N LYS A 530 13.67 -8.55 -19.29
CA LYS A 530 14.54 -7.41 -19.61
C LYS A 530 13.78 -6.12 -19.87
N ILE A 531 12.55 -6.23 -20.38
CA ILE A 531 11.68 -5.08 -20.63
C ILE A 531 11.04 -4.60 -19.32
N HIS A 532 10.50 -5.54 -18.54
CA HIS A 532 9.61 -5.21 -17.43
C HIS A 532 10.26 -5.20 -16.05
N THR A 533 11.55 -5.54 -15.93
CA THR A 533 12.28 -5.33 -14.68
C THR A 533 13.72 -4.85 -14.86
N ARG A 534 14.18 -4.01 -13.93
CA ARG A 534 15.58 -3.58 -13.78
C ARG A 534 16.49 -4.70 -13.30
N ASN A 535 15.93 -5.76 -12.70
CA ASN A 535 16.67 -6.90 -12.18
C ASN A 535 16.25 -8.22 -12.85
N PRO A 536 16.46 -8.43 -14.17
CA PRO A 536 15.99 -9.64 -14.86
C PRO A 536 16.53 -10.95 -14.27
N SER A 537 17.76 -10.93 -13.75
CA SER A 537 18.39 -12.10 -13.10
C SER A 537 17.77 -12.46 -11.75
N ALA A 538 16.89 -11.61 -11.20
CA ALA A 538 16.13 -11.86 -9.99
C ALA A 538 14.68 -12.30 -10.27
N CYS A 539 14.27 -12.46 -11.53
CA CYS A 539 12.94 -12.97 -11.86
C CYS A 539 12.82 -14.46 -11.54
N GLU A 540 12.03 -14.78 -10.54
CA GLU A 540 11.73 -16.16 -10.15
C GLU A 540 10.35 -16.57 -10.66
N LYS A 541 10.21 -17.82 -11.13
CA LYS A 541 8.93 -18.34 -11.67
C LYS A 541 8.01 -18.77 -10.53
N VAL A 542 7.41 -17.82 -9.85
CA VAL A 542 6.63 -18.03 -8.61
C VAL A 542 5.21 -17.47 -8.72
N GLY A 543 4.37 -17.71 -7.70
CA GLY A 543 3.03 -17.10 -7.62
C GLY A 543 1.87 -18.05 -7.30
N GLY A 544 2.14 -19.34 -7.05
CA GLY A 544 1.10 -20.29 -6.62
C GLY A 544 0.68 -20.09 -5.17
N VAL A 545 0.99 -21.04 -4.28
CA VAL A 545 0.92 -20.77 -2.84
C VAL A 545 1.99 -19.75 -2.50
N ILE A 546 1.63 -18.69 -1.80
CA ILE A 546 2.57 -17.65 -1.35
C ILE A 546 2.49 -17.56 0.17
N ILE A 547 3.63 -17.61 0.85
CA ILE A 547 3.76 -17.32 2.28
C ILE A 547 4.73 -16.14 2.39
N MET A 548 4.23 -14.99 2.81
CA MET A 548 4.99 -13.75 2.80
C MET A 548 4.86 -13.03 4.13
N HIS A 549 5.97 -12.47 4.62
CA HIS A 549 5.91 -11.62 5.80
C HIS A 549 5.10 -10.35 5.49
N ILE A 550 4.30 -9.87 6.45
CA ILE A 550 3.39 -8.74 6.22
C ILE A 550 4.13 -7.47 5.74
N GLU A 551 5.34 -7.22 6.23
CA GLU A 551 6.16 -6.09 5.78
C GLU A 551 6.67 -6.22 4.33
N ASP A 552 7.01 -7.43 3.89
CA ASP A 552 7.33 -7.66 2.47
C ASP A 552 6.10 -7.41 1.61
N LEU A 553 4.93 -7.90 2.05
CA LEU A 553 3.67 -7.73 1.33
C LEU A 553 3.28 -6.25 1.21
N ARG A 554 3.49 -5.42 2.25
CA ARG A 554 3.24 -3.97 2.22
C ARG A 554 4.09 -3.24 1.19
N ARG A 555 5.39 -3.59 1.10
CA ARG A 555 6.31 -3.02 0.09
C ARG A 555 6.01 -3.53 -1.32
N PHE A 556 5.52 -4.77 -1.42
CA PHE A 556 5.32 -5.50 -2.66
C PHE A 556 3.98 -5.22 -3.35
N ALA A 557 2.87 -5.08 -2.62
CA ALA A 557 1.53 -5.16 -3.18
C ALA A 557 1.21 -4.08 -4.23
N MET A 558 1.66 -2.84 -4.02
CA MET A 558 1.51 -1.75 -5.01
C MET A 558 2.27 -2.07 -6.30
N LEU A 559 3.51 -2.56 -6.17
CA LEU A 559 4.35 -2.91 -7.32
C LEU A 559 3.78 -4.10 -8.09
N TRP A 560 3.20 -5.08 -7.39
CA TRP A 560 2.54 -6.21 -8.03
C TRP A 560 1.39 -5.74 -8.92
N LEU A 561 0.51 -4.86 -8.42
CA LEU A 561 -0.57 -4.29 -9.23
C LEU A 561 -0.01 -3.53 -10.45
N HIS A 562 0.91 -2.59 -10.22
CA HIS A 562 1.48 -1.77 -11.28
C HIS A 562 2.20 -2.59 -12.37
N LYS A 563 3.04 -3.56 -11.97
CA LYS A 563 3.74 -4.44 -12.92
C LYS A 563 2.77 -5.35 -13.68
N SER A 564 1.66 -5.74 -13.07
CA SER A 564 0.60 -6.49 -13.75
C SER A 564 -0.04 -5.65 -14.86
N GLU A 565 -0.31 -4.37 -14.61
CA GLU A 565 -0.82 -3.43 -15.62
C GLU A 565 0.20 -3.17 -16.73
N GLU A 566 1.48 -3.03 -16.38
CA GLU A 566 2.57 -2.82 -17.34
C GLU A 566 2.69 -3.99 -18.33
N VAL A 567 2.76 -5.23 -17.82
CA VAL A 567 2.80 -6.44 -18.66
C VAL A 567 1.51 -6.59 -19.45
N ARG A 568 0.36 -6.26 -18.85
CA ARG A 568 -0.94 -6.30 -19.54
C ARG A 568 -1.00 -5.26 -20.67
N ALA A 569 -0.37 -4.11 -20.55
CA ALA A 569 -0.32 -3.13 -21.62
C ALA A 569 0.53 -3.58 -22.82
N ASP A 570 1.53 -4.44 -22.58
CA ASP A 570 2.47 -4.92 -23.60
C ASP A 570 1.90 -6.07 -24.47
N LYS A 571 0.89 -5.73 -25.26
CA LYS A 571 0.24 -6.66 -26.19
C LYS A 571 1.17 -7.17 -27.30
N ALA A 572 2.29 -6.49 -27.56
CA ALA A 572 3.26 -6.89 -28.57
C ALA A 572 4.01 -8.18 -28.19
N HIS A 573 4.13 -8.46 -26.88
CA HIS A 573 4.92 -9.58 -26.37
C HIS A 573 4.07 -10.74 -25.81
N TYR A 574 2.78 -10.79 -26.12
CA TYR A 574 1.88 -11.87 -25.67
C TYR A 574 2.15 -13.25 -26.28
N ALA A 575 3.03 -13.35 -27.27
CA ALA A 575 3.28 -14.61 -27.96
C ALA A 575 3.65 -15.75 -26.98
N THR A 576 3.11 -16.96 -27.23
CA THR A 576 3.28 -18.12 -26.34
C THR A 576 4.74 -18.50 -26.12
N ASN A 577 5.62 -18.29 -27.10
CA ASN A 577 7.06 -18.53 -26.96
C ASN A 577 7.77 -17.48 -26.08
N ILE A 578 7.13 -16.35 -25.79
CA ILE A 578 7.65 -15.28 -24.92
C ILE A 578 7.06 -15.42 -23.51
N THR A 579 5.75 -15.61 -23.39
CA THR A 579 5.05 -15.61 -22.10
C THR A 579 4.72 -17.00 -21.57
N GLY A 580 4.75 -18.04 -22.41
CA GLY A 580 4.17 -19.34 -22.02
C GLY A 580 2.65 -19.33 -21.89
N ASP A 581 1.98 -18.20 -22.19
CA ASP A 581 0.52 -18.15 -22.29
C ASP A 581 0.08 -18.94 -23.53
N ILE A 582 -0.50 -20.12 -23.31
CA ILE A 582 -1.01 -21.00 -24.37
C ILE A 582 -2.09 -20.33 -25.24
N TYR A 583 -2.69 -19.24 -24.74
CA TYR A 583 -3.73 -18.49 -25.43
C TYR A 583 -3.22 -17.24 -26.14
N ALA A 584 -1.93 -16.90 -25.96
CA ALA A 584 -1.28 -15.70 -26.49
C ALA A 584 -2.12 -14.42 -26.29
N SER A 585 -2.75 -14.31 -25.12
CA SER A 585 -3.78 -13.32 -24.82
C SER A 585 -3.43 -12.40 -23.66
N GLY A 586 -2.27 -12.62 -23.03
CA GLY A 586 -1.83 -11.93 -21.83
C GLY A 586 -2.63 -12.31 -20.60
N TRP A 587 -3.17 -13.54 -20.55
CA TRP A 587 -4.04 -13.97 -19.44
C TRP A 587 -3.28 -14.08 -18.11
N ILE A 588 -1.99 -14.40 -18.17
CA ILE A 588 -1.08 -14.59 -17.03
C ILE A 588 -0.22 -13.35 -16.71
N SER A 589 -0.68 -12.15 -17.11
CA SER A 589 0.07 -10.89 -16.94
C SER A 589 0.30 -10.53 -15.47
N GLU A 590 -0.63 -10.86 -14.58
CA GLU A 590 -0.54 -10.71 -13.13
C GLU A 590 0.49 -11.64 -12.46
N MET A 591 0.73 -12.83 -13.03
CA MET A 591 1.77 -13.77 -12.56
C MET A 591 3.16 -13.23 -12.90
N TYR A 592 3.30 -12.64 -14.09
CA TYR A 592 4.49 -11.89 -14.47
C TYR A 592 4.64 -10.62 -13.66
N GLY A 593 3.55 -9.88 -13.45
CA GLY A 593 3.51 -8.71 -12.57
C GLY A 593 4.03 -9.04 -11.17
N TYR A 594 3.64 -10.20 -10.62
CA TYR A 594 4.16 -10.70 -9.35
C TYR A 594 5.68 -10.90 -9.40
N SER A 595 6.16 -11.66 -10.38
CA SER A 595 7.56 -12.07 -10.49
C SER A 595 8.48 -10.86 -10.74
N PHE A 596 8.06 -9.93 -11.59
CA PHE A 596 8.79 -8.69 -11.87
C PHE A 596 8.76 -7.73 -10.69
N ALA A 597 7.62 -7.58 -10.00
CA ALA A 597 7.56 -6.78 -8.78
C ALA A 597 8.49 -7.32 -7.69
N ALA A 598 8.56 -8.65 -7.52
CA ALA A 598 9.46 -9.28 -6.57
C ALA A 598 10.93 -9.02 -6.93
N ALA A 599 11.26 -9.12 -8.22
CA ALA A 599 12.59 -8.82 -8.73
C ALA A 599 13.00 -7.35 -8.51
N GLU A 600 12.08 -6.38 -8.70
CA GLU A 600 12.34 -4.95 -8.47
C GLU A 600 12.81 -4.66 -7.05
N ILE A 601 12.21 -5.29 -6.05
CA ILE A 601 12.56 -5.11 -4.64
C ILE A 601 13.47 -6.21 -4.09
N ASN A 602 14.03 -7.04 -4.97
CA ASN A 602 14.97 -8.12 -4.65
C ASN A 602 14.45 -9.07 -3.55
N LEU A 603 13.16 -9.40 -3.58
CA LEU A 603 12.60 -10.49 -2.77
C LEU A 603 13.11 -11.82 -3.32
N ARG A 604 13.66 -12.67 -2.44
CA ARG A 604 14.24 -13.96 -2.82
C ARG A 604 13.37 -15.10 -2.30
N HIS A 605 12.64 -15.76 -3.19
CA HIS A 605 11.70 -16.78 -2.79
C HIS A 605 12.40 -18.08 -2.42
N ILE A 606 11.93 -18.69 -1.34
CA ILE A 606 12.18 -20.10 -1.05
C ILE A 606 11.17 -20.90 -1.88
N ILE A 607 11.64 -21.45 -3.00
CA ILE A 607 10.79 -22.18 -3.93
C ILE A 607 10.54 -23.60 -3.40
N ARG A 608 9.27 -23.94 -3.18
CA ARG A 608 8.86 -25.24 -2.63
C ARG A 608 7.93 -25.99 -3.58
N LYS A 609 8.47 -27.00 -4.25
CA LYS A 609 7.74 -27.88 -5.20
C LYS A 609 6.85 -28.91 -4.52
N ASP A 610 7.00 -29.09 -3.21
CA ASP A 610 6.34 -30.11 -2.40
C ASP A 610 5.09 -29.60 -1.66
N ILE A 611 4.74 -28.31 -1.77
CA ILE A 611 3.53 -27.74 -1.14
C ILE A 611 2.28 -28.00 -2.00
N MET A 612 2.35 -27.76 -3.30
CA MET A 612 1.21 -27.74 -4.22
C MET A 612 1.41 -28.71 -5.38
N ILE A 613 0.35 -29.41 -5.77
CA ILE A 613 0.30 -30.24 -6.98
C ILE A 613 -0.99 -29.99 -7.77
N TYR A 614 -0.89 -30.06 -9.10
CA TYR A 614 -2.05 -30.12 -9.97
C TYR A 614 -2.57 -31.57 -10.03
N PRO A 615 -3.85 -31.84 -9.75
CA PRO A 615 -4.45 -33.14 -10.03
C PRO A 615 -4.17 -33.57 -11.48
N GLY A 616 -3.89 -34.86 -11.70
CA GLY A 616 -3.46 -35.40 -12.99
C GLY A 616 -1.95 -35.24 -13.30
N TYR A 617 -1.16 -34.62 -12.43
CA TYR A 617 0.30 -34.57 -12.57
C TYR A 617 0.96 -35.70 -11.77
N VAL A 618 2.04 -36.26 -12.31
CA VAL A 618 2.82 -37.27 -11.60
C VAL A 618 3.48 -36.64 -10.36
N PRO A 619 3.23 -37.16 -9.15
CA PRO A 619 3.81 -36.61 -7.93
C PRO A 619 5.31 -36.85 -7.84
N ILE A 620 6.02 -35.95 -7.17
CA ILE A 620 7.43 -36.14 -6.83
C ILE A 620 7.52 -37.25 -5.78
N PRO A 621 8.39 -38.27 -5.96
CA PRO A 621 8.51 -39.37 -5.00
C PRO A 621 8.72 -38.89 -3.56
N GLY A 622 7.84 -39.35 -2.66
CA GLY A 622 7.90 -39.02 -1.22
C GLY A 622 7.37 -37.63 -0.83
N ALA A 623 6.94 -36.80 -1.78
CA ALA A 623 6.39 -35.48 -1.49
C ALA A 623 5.01 -35.58 -0.82
N LYS A 624 4.83 -34.80 0.26
CA LYS A 624 3.57 -34.74 1.01
C LYS A 624 2.86 -33.42 0.75
N TYR A 625 2.24 -33.31 -0.43
CA TYR A 625 1.52 -32.11 -0.85
C TYR A 625 0.47 -31.66 0.15
N LYS A 626 0.42 -30.35 0.39
CA LYS A 626 -0.54 -29.67 1.27
C LYS A 626 -1.70 -29.04 0.51
N VAL A 627 -1.57 -28.83 -0.79
CA VAL A 627 -2.59 -28.18 -1.62
C VAL A 627 -2.75 -28.88 -2.96
N PHE A 628 -4.00 -29.11 -3.36
CA PHE A 628 -4.35 -29.35 -4.77
C PHE A 628 -4.72 -28.03 -5.41
N HIS A 629 -4.18 -27.74 -6.59
CA HIS A 629 -4.61 -26.63 -7.44
C HIS A 629 -5.32 -27.20 -8.66
N TYR A 630 -6.66 -27.17 -8.69
CA TYR A 630 -7.46 -27.79 -9.75
C TYR A 630 -7.78 -26.83 -10.91
N GLY A 631 -6.81 -25.97 -11.23
CA GLY A 631 -6.93 -24.95 -12.27
C GLY A 631 -6.98 -25.47 -13.71
N LEU A 632 -6.57 -26.74 -13.90
CA LEU A 632 -6.50 -27.42 -15.20
C LEU A 632 -7.43 -28.64 -15.23
N ARG A 633 -7.76 -29.10 -16.44
CA ARG A 633 -8.48 -30.36 -16.65
C ARG A 633 -7.66 -31.55 -16.18
N PHE A 634 -8.29 -32.47 -15.47
CA PHE A 634 -7.69 -33.74 -15.05
C PHE A 634 -8.70 -34.88 -15.10
N GLY A 635 -8.24 -36.13 -15.00
CA GLY A 635 -9.12 -37.29 -15.06
C GLY A 635 -8.43 -38.61 -14.72
N VAL A 636 -9.26 -39.63 -14.49
CA VAL A 636 -8.86 -41.00 -14.17
C VAL A 636 -9.78 -41.95 -14.94
N GLY A 637 -9.21 -42.71 -15.88
CA GLY A 637 -9.98 -43.54 -16.81
C GLY A 637 -11.00 -42.72 -17.60
N ASN A 638 -12.28 -43.10 -17.51
CA ASN A 638 -13.38 -42.40 -18.19
C ASN A 638 -13.94 -41.20 -17.42
N TRP A 639 -13.47 -40.96 -16.19
CA TRP A 639 -13.87 -39.81 -15.39
C TRP A 639 -12.91 -38.64 -15.66
N SER A 640 -13.46 -37.43 -15.80
CA SER A 640 -12.67 -36.21 -15.89
C SER A 640 -13.39 -35.04 -15.25
N PHE A 641 -12.62 -34.07 -14.77
CA PHE A 641 -13.10 -32.82 -14.23
C PHE A 641 -12.34 -31.66 -14.88
N ASP A 642 -13.07 -30.66 -15.34
CA ASP A 642 -12.55 -29.35 -15.75
C ASP A 642 -13.41 -28.28 -15.10
N LYS A 643 -12.81 -27.39 -14.31
CA LYS A 643 -13.55 -26.30 -13.67
C LYS A 643 -14.25 -25.39 -14.68
N ALA A 644 -13.70 -25.24 -15.89
CA ALA A 644 -14.25 -24.37 -16.91
C ALA A 644 -15.66 -24.80 -17.36
N ASP A 645 -15.98 -26.09 -17.28
CA ASP A 645 -17.30 -26.65 -17.61
C ASP A 645 -18.40 -26.19 -16.63
N TRP A 646 -18.02 -25.67 -15.47
CA TRP A 646 -18.92 -25.30 -14.37
C TRP A 646 -18.99 -23.78 -14.12
N ARG A 647 -18.54 -22.96 -15.09
CA ARG A 647 -18.54 -21.48 -14.98
C ARG A 647 -19.92 -20.88 -14.72
N ASN A 648 -20.95 -21.43 -15.34
CA ASN A 648 -22.31 -20.89 -15.26
C ASN A 648 -23.23 -21.74 -14.36
N ALA A 649 -22.69 -22.75 -13.69
CA ALA A 649 -23.48 -23.68 -12.90
C ALA A 649 -23.62 -23.19 -11.45
N ASP A 650 -24.85 -22.97 -11.00
CA ASP A 650 -25.15 -22.64 -9.60
C ASP A 650 -25.29 -23.91 -8.75
N VAL A 651 -24.18 -24.61 -8.55
CA VAL A 651 -24.14 -25.85 -7.76
C VAL A 651 -24.26 -25.60 -6.25
N VAL A 652 -24.03 -24.37 -5.79
CA VAL A 652 -24.12 -24.00 -4.36
C VAL A 652 -25.58 -23.82 -3.95
N ASN A 653 -26.38 -23.11 -4.75
CA ASN A 653 -27.79 -22.86 -4.42
C ASN A 653 -28.74 -23.94 -4.95
N THR A 654 -28.32 -24.74 -5.93
CA THR A 654 -29.10 -25.89 -6.38
C THR A 654 -28.91 -27.06 -5.40
N CYS A 655 -29.92 -27.34 -4.58
CA CYS A 655 -29.85 -28.40 -3.58
C CYS A 655 -29.44 -29.75 -4.18
N TRP A 656 -28.46 -30.38 -3.54
CA TRP A 656 -27.87 -31.68 -3.90
C TRP A 656 -27.18 -31.73 -5.27
N ALA A 657 -26.97 -30.58 -5.92
CA ALA A 657 -26.10 -30.52 -7.09
C ALA A 657 -24.66 -30.91 -6.71
N LYS A 658 -24.02 -31.67 -7.59
CA LYS A 658 -22.66 -32.17 -7.39
C LYS A 658 -21.95 -32.37 -8.72
N PHE A 659 -20.63 -32.49 -8.66
CA PHE A 659 -19.80 -32.83 -9.80
C PHE A 659 -19.85 -34.34 -10.08
N PRO A 660 -19.39 -34.79 -11.27
CA PRO A 660 -19.33 -36.20 -11.62
C PRO A 660 -18.55 -36.99 -10.58
N GLU A 661 -19.08 -38.13 -10.15
CA GLU A 661 -18.44 -38.93 -9.10
C GLU A 661 -17.13 -39.54 -9.62
N PRO A 662 -16.01 -39.31 -8.92
CA PRO A 662 -14.74 -39.95 -9.27
C PRO A 662 -14.81 -41.47 -9.01
N PRO A 663 -14.01 -42.26 -9.74
CA PRO A 663 -13.96 -43.71 -9.58
C PRO A 663 -13.54 -44.10 -8.16
N ASP A 664 -13.83 -45.35 -7.78
CA ASP A 664 -13.41 -45.84 -6.47
C ASP A 664 -11.88 -46.08 -6.44
N PRO A 665 -11.14 -45.58 -5.43
CA PRO A 665 -9.71 -45.81 -5.28
C PRO A 665 -9.30 -47.29 -5.37
N SER A 666 -10.18 -48.22 -4.97
CA SER A 666 -9.95 -49.66 -5.07
C SER A 666 -9.91 -50.18 -6.52
N THR A 667 -10.44 -49.43 -7.48
CA THR A 667 -10.48 -49.80 -8.91
C THR A 667 -9.22 -49.41 -9.68
N ILE A 668 -8.26 -48.73 -9.04
CA ILE A 668 -7.00 -48.30 -9.66
C ILE A 668 -5.98 -49.43 -9.64
N MET A 669 -5.56 -49.85 -10.84
CA MET A 669 -4.61 -50.96 -11.04
C MET A 669 -3.20 -50.64 -10.51
N GLN A 670 -2.46 -51.66 -10.08
CA GLN A 670 -1.17 -51.54 -9.37
C GLN A 670 0.08 -51.52 -10.27
N GLU A 671 -0.08 -51.57 -11.61
CA GLU A 671 1.04 -51.84 -12.53
C GLU A 671 2.06 -50.68 -12.63
N ASP A 672 1.60 -49.44 -12.43
CA ASP A 672 2.44 -48.24 -12.40
C ASP A 672 2.17 -47.46 -11.09
N LEU A 673 3.17 -47.45 -10.19
CA LEU A 673 3.06 -46.80 -8.87
C LEU A 673 2.91 -45.28 -8.99
N GLU A 674 3.56 -44.65 -9.97
CA GLU A 674 3.52 -43.19 -10.18
C GLU A 674 2.17 -42.78 -10.76
N ALA A 675 1.67 -43.52 -11.77
CA ALA A 675 0.34 -43.30 -12.31
C ALA A 675 -0.76 -43.58 -11.26
N ARG A 676 -0.58 -44.60 -10.43
CA ARG A 676 -1.49 -44.92 -9.32
C ARG A 676 -1.55 -43.77 -8.31
N GLU A 677 -0.41 -43.23 -7.89
CA GLU A 677 -0.39 -42.13 -6.91
C GLU A 677 -1.02 -40.86 -7.49
N ARG A 678 -0.71 -40.51 -8.75
CA ARG A 678 -1.37 -39.42 -9.49
C ARG A 678 -2.90 -39.60 -9.50
N ASP A 679 -3.38 -40.80 -9.83
CA ASP A 679 -4.81 -41.07 -9.96
C ASP A 679 -5.51 -41.02 -8.60
N LEU A 680 -4.87 -41.51 -7.54
CA LEU A 680 -5.38 -41.42 -6.17
C LEU A 680 -5.50 -39.96 -5.70
N LEU A 681 -4.49 -39.12 -5.94
CA LEU A 681 -4.54 -37.69 -5.63
C LEU A 681 -5.64 -36.96 -6.41
N SER A 682 -5.87 -37.38 -7.66
CA SER A 682 -6.91 -36.83 -8.53
C SER A 682 -8.31 -37.18 -8.03
N ILE A 683 -8.53 -38.45 -7.63
CA ILE A 683 -9.76 -38.91 -6.99
C ILE A 683 -9.99 -38.18 -5.67
N GLU A 684 -8.94 -38.02 -4.84
CA GLU A 684 -9.01 -37.30 -3.56
C GLU A 684 -9.54 -35.88 -3.76
N CYS A 685 -8.99 -35.13 -4.73
CA CYS A 685 -9.43 -33.78 -5.06
C CYS A 685 -10.91 -33.73 -5.49
N GLY A 686 -11.32 -34.61 -6.40
CA GLY A 686 -12.71 -34.68 -6.86
C GLY A 686 -13.70 -35.03 -5.74
N ARG A 687 -13.34 -36.00 -4.89
CA ARG A 687 -14.14 -36.39 -3.72
C ARG A 687 -14.24 -35.25 -2.70
N ALA A 688 -13.17 -34.51 -2.47
CA ALA A 688 -13.16 -33.37 -1.55
C ALA A 688 -14.14 -32.27 -1.98
N LEU A 689 -14.19 -31.94 -3.27
CA LEU A 689 -15.14 -30.98 -3.84
C LEU A 689 -16.60 -31.43 -3.65
N ASN A 690 -16.92 -32.67 -4.04
CA ASN A 690 -18.27 -33.23 -3.85
C ASN A 690 -18.66 -33.30 -2.37
N LYS A 691 -17.72 -33.64 -1.49
CA LYS A 691 -17.96 -33.69 -0.05
C LYS A 691 -18.26 -32.31 0.54
N ALA A 692 -17.52 -31.29 0.11
CA ALA A 692 -17.75 -29.90 0.53
C ALA A 692 -19.16 -29.42 0.16
N LEU A 693 -19.59 -29.67 -1.09
CA LEU A 693 -20.93 -29.36 -1.56
C LEU A 693 -22.02 -30.09 -0.77
N TYR A 694 -21.87 -31.41 -0.60
CA TYR A 694 -22.81 -32.22 0.19
C TYR A 694 -22.99 -31.66 1.60
N LEU A 695 -21.90 -31.34 2.30
CA LEU A 695 -21.96 -30.78 3.66
C LEU A 695 -22.52 -29.35 3.68
N HIS A 696 -22.29 -28.56 2.64
CA HIS A 696 -22.92 -27.25 2.48
C HIS A 696 -24.44 -27.38 2.34
N HIS A 697 -24.94 -28.23 1.43
CA HIS A 697 -26.38 -28.46 1.24
C HIS A 697 -27.04 -29.05 2.49
N LYS A 698 -26.35 -29.96 3.18
CA LYS A 698 -26.82 -30.49 4.47
C LYS A 698 -26.97 -29.39 5.52
N ARG A 699 -26.01 -28.46 5.63
CA ARG A 699 -26.07 -27.32 6.57
C ARG A 699 -27.17 -26.31 6.22
N ARG A 700 -27.49 -26.16 4.93
CA ARG A 700 -28.61 -25.33 4.46
C ARG A 700 -29.98 -25.97 4.62
N ASN A 701 -30.07 -27.16 5.26
CA ASN A 701 -31.30 -27.92 5.40
C ASN A 701 -32.01 -28.15 4.07
N CYS A 702 -31.26 -28.47 3.02
CA CYS A 702 -31.85 -28.85 1.73
C CYS A 702 -32.86 -29.99 1.93
N PRO A 703 -34.04 -29.93 1.28
CA PRO A 703 -35.09 -30.94 1.44
C PRO A 703 -34.55 -32.33 1.13
N ARG A 704 -34.88 -33.35 1.93
CA ARG A 704 -34.49 -34.73 1.63
C ARG A 704 -35.00 -35.11 0.22
N LEU A 705 -34.17 -35.80 -0.55
CA LEU A 705 -34.50 -36.27 -1.90
C LEU A 705 -35.84 -37.02 -1.95
N ASP A 706 -36.20 -37.73 -0.88
CA ASP A 706 -37.46 -38.47 -0.75
C ASP A 706 -38.71 -37.58 -0.68
N THR A 707 -38.58 -36.31 -0.31
CA THR A 707 -39.70 -35.33 -0.24
C THR A 707 -39.92 -34.58 -1.55
N ILE A 708 -38.99 -34.71 -2.51
CA ILE A 708 -39.09 -34.11 -3.86
C ILE A 708 -39.88 -35.03 -4.83
N GLN A 709 -40.03 -36.31 -4.47
CA GLN A 709 -40.82 -37.27 -5.26
C GLN A 709 -42.34 -37.04 -5.19
N SER A 710 -42.87 -36.20 -4.30
CA SER A 710 -44.32 -35.92 -4.26
C SER A 710 -44.77 -34.72 -5.10
N THR A 711 -43.88 -33.96 -5.75
CA THR A 711 -44.28 -32.79 -6.56
C THR A 711 -43.49 -32.51 -7.84
N SER A 712 -42.60 -33.39 -8.32
CA SER A 712 -41.92 -33.12 -9.61
C SER A 712 -41.36 -34.32 -10.38
N SER A 713 -42.06 -35.47 -10.38
CA SER A 713 -41.72 -36.59 -11.28
C SER A 713 -41.82 -36.26 -12.79
N ASN A 714 -42.34 -35.09 -13.18
CA ASN A 714 -42.46 -34.69 -14.59
C ASN A 714 -41.48 -33.60 -15.06
N LYS A 715 -40.54 -33.13 -14.23
CA LYS A 715 -39.67 -31.98 -14.61
C LYS A 715 -38.19 -32.30 -14.79
N VAL A 716 -37.67 -33.38 -14.19
CA VAL A 716 -36.25 -33.73 -14.29
C VAL A 716 -35.91 -34.45 -15.61
N GLU A 717 -36.83 -35.23 -16.17
CA GLU A 717 -36.62 -35.94 -17.44
C GLU A 717 -36.79 -35.05 -18.70
N ARG A 718 -37.37 -33.85 -18.55
CA ARG A 718 -37.70 -32.98 -19.69
C ARG A 718 -36.54 -32.07 -20.11
N ILE A 719 -35.65 -31.72 -19.19
CA ILE A 719 -34.51 -30.83 -19.45
C ILE A 719 -33.39 -31.55 -20.25
N ALA A 720 -33.24 -32.87 -20.07
CA ALA A 720 -32.28 -33.66 -20.84
C ALA A 720 -32.70 -33.88 -22.31
N ARG A 721 -33.99 -33.72 -22.65
CA ARG A 721 -34.51 -33.93 -24.01
C ARG A 721 -34.75 -32.64 -24.81
N GLU A 722 -35.05 -31.51 -24.16
CA GLU A 722 -35.35 -30.24 -24.85
C GLU A 722 -34.12 -29.48 -25.37
N SER A 723 -32.90 -29.77 -24.89
CA SER A 723 -31.64 -29.20 -25.42
C SER A 723 -31.34 -29.61 -26.87
N SER A 724 -32.03 -30.64 -27.39
CA SER A 724 -31.78 -31.19 -28.73
C SER A 724 -32.75 -30.72 -29.83
N ARG A 725 -33.79 -29.90 -29.54
CA ARG A 725 -34.89 -29.69 -30.51
C ARG A 725 -35.42 -28.27 -30.77
N SER A 726 -34.83 -27.21 -30.24
CA SER A 726 -35.35 -25.85 -30.49
C SER A 726 -34.34 -24.93 -31.19
N ARG A 727 -34.17 -25.15 -32.50
CA ARG A 727 -33.73 -24.13 -33.46
C ARG A 727 -34.86 -24.01 -34.48
N ASN A 728 -35.80 -23.07 -34.29
CA ASN A 728 -36.46 -22.31 -35.35
C ASN A 728 -37.64 -21.46 -34.85
N ARG A 729 -37.76 -20.26 -35.46
CA ARG A 729 -38.84 -19.25 -35.41
C ARG A 729 -38.95 -18.43 -34.10
N GLY A 730 -39.01 -17.10 -34.09
CA GLY A 730 -38.99 -16.07 -35.14
C GLY A 730 -39.36 -14.70 -34.53
N LYS A 731 -38.69 -13.62 -35.01
CA LYS A 731 -39.02 -12.16 -35.15
C LYS A 731 -40.03 -11.51 -34.16
N SER A 732 -39.87 -10.28 -33.64
CA SER A 732 -39.44 -9.02 -34.27
C SER A 732 -39.09 -7.90 -33.24
N GLU A 733 -38.10 -7.05 -33.58
CA GLU A 733 -37.92 -5.58 -33.41
C GLU A 733 -38.11 -4.89 -32.01
N SER A 734 -37.28 -3.94 -31.52
CA SER A 734 -36.27 -3.05 -32.16
C SER A 734 -35.22 -2.45 -31.18
N MET A 735 -33.98 -2.36 -31.68
CA MET A 735 -32.98 -1.27 -31.63
C MET A 735 -32.30 -0.75 -30.33
N GLY A 736 -30.98 -0.97 -30.28
CA GLY A 736 -29.97 -0.24 -29.48
C GLY A 736 -28.62 -0.99 -29.47
N SER A 737 -27.61 -0.50 -30.18
CA SER A 737 -26.38 -1.19 -30.63
C SER A 737 -25.20 -1.12 -29.66
N ALA A 738 -24.44 -2.22 -29.47
CA ALA A 738 -22.96 -2.23 -29.51
C ALA A 738 -22.42 -3.68 -29.62
N ARG A 739 -21.33 -3.83 -30.40
CA ARG A 739 -20.78 -5.05 -31.00
C ARG A 739 -19.96 -5.92 -30.04
N GLU A 740 -20.16 -7.24 -30.12
CA GLU A 740 -19.21 -8.25 -29.61
C GLU A 740 -18.74 -9.13 -30.78
N LYS A 741 -17.41 -9.21 -30.99
CA LYS A 741 -16.76 -10.01 -32.04
C LYS A 741 -16.43 -11.40 -31.48
N THR A 742 -17.07 -12.43 -32.03
CA THR A 742 -16.79 -13.84 -31.79
C THR A 742 -15.45 -14.24 -32.41
N VAL A 743 -14.55 -14.86 -31.63
CA VAL A 743 -13.36 -15.55 -32.13
C VAL A 743 -13.59 -17.06 -31.98
N GLU A 744 -13.75 -17.76 -33.10
CA GLU A 744 -13.71 -19.22 -33.17
C GLU A 744 -12.28 -19.72 -32.89
N ARG A 745 -12.11 -20.61 -31.90
CA ARG A 745 -10.85 -21.34 -31.68
C ARG A 745 -10.92 -22.73 -32.28
N VAL A 746 -10.02 -22.95 -33.24
CA VAL A 746 -9.62 -24.25 -33.79
C VAL A 746 -8.77 -24.98 -32.75
N ALA A 747 -9.19 -26.18 -32.35
CA ALA A 747 -8.41 -27.07 -31.50
C ALA A 747 -7.30 -27.77 -32.32
N ALA A 748 -6.05 -27.64 -31.88
CA ALA A 748 -4.92 -28.43 -32.37
C ALA A 748 -4.55 -29.49 -31.31
N THR A 749 -4.29 -30.71 -31.79
CA THR A 749 -4.03 -31.93 -31.01
C THR A 749 -2.57 -32.38 -31.22
N ILE A 750 -1.93 -33.02 -30.21
CA ILE A 750 -0.70 -33.82 -30.34
C ILE A 750 -0.95 -35.23 -29.70
N PRO A 751 -0.40 -36.36 -30.22
CA PRO A 751 -1.05 -37.68 -30.23
C PRO A 751 -0.39 -38.77 -29.33
N PRO A 752 -0.99 -39.99 -29.26
CA PRO A 752 -0.22 -41.21 -29.60
C PRO A 752 -0.95 -42.21 -30.53
N VAL A 753 -0.21 -43.27 -30.90
CA VAL A 753 -0.25 -44.08 -32.14
C VAL A 753 -1.21 -45.31 -32.13
N HIS A 754 -1.71 -45.63 -33.34
CA HIS A 754 -2.23 -46.90 -33.90
C HIS A 754 -3.73 -47.30 -33.91
N ARG A 755 -4.29 -47.23 -35.16
CA ARG A 755 -5.43 -47.94 -35.81
C ARG A 755 -6.85 -47.70 -35.24
N SER A 756 -7.92 -47.53 -36.03
CA SER A 756 -8.19 -47.88 -37.44
C SER A 756 -9.25 -46.96 -38.10
N ARG A 757 -9.13 -46.75 -39.42
CA ARG A 757 -10.04 -46.02 -40.30
C ARG A 757 -11.44 -46.66 -40.40
N ARG A 758 -12.50 -45.82 -40.39
CA ARG A 758 -13.63 -45.88 -41.36
C ARG A 758 -14.49 -44.60 -41.34
N LEU A 759 -14.57 -43.99 -42.53
CA LEU A 759 -15.53 -43.05 -43.16
C LEU A 759 -16.41 -42.09 -42.33
N ALA A 760 -16.33 -40.79 -42.68
CA ALA A 760 -17.51 -39.97 -43.04
C ALA A 760 -17.09 -38.81 -43.97
N ARG A 761 -17.69 -38.75 -45.16
CA ARG A 761 -17.38 -37.83 -46.27
C ARG A 761 -18.68 -37.12 -46.63
N SER A 762 -18.94 -35.91 -46.12
CA SER A 762 -19.93 -34.96 -46.68
C SER A 762 -19.96 -33.65 -45.85
N SER A 763 -19.24 -32.60 -46.28
CA SER A 763 -19.45 -31.22 -45.80
C SER A 763 -18.67 -30.14 -46.57
N ARG A 764 -17.68 -30.52 -47.39
CA ARG A 764 -16.78 -29.55 -48.06
C ARG A 764 -17.32 -28.85 -49.31
N MET A 765 -18.44 -29.29 -49.89
CA MET A 765 -18.98 -28.70 -51.12
C MET A 765 -19.69 -27.36 -50.92
N TRP A 766 -20.27 -27.13 -49.74
CA TRP A 766 -21.07 -25.92 -49.49
C TRP A 766 -20.21 -24.68 -49.23
N ILE A 767 -19.04 -24.88 -48.60
CA ILE A 767 -18.09 -23.80 -48.31
C ILE A 767 -17.49 -23.24 -49.61
N ILE A 768 -17.19 -24.10 -50.59
CA ILE A 768 -16.59 -23.68 -51.86
C ILE A 768 -17.58 -22.82 -52.67
N ALA A 769 -18.88 -23.14 -52.63
CA ALA A 769 -19.91 -22.36 -53.33
C ALA A 769 -20.09 -20.95 -52.72
N VAL A 770 -20.02 -20.84 -51.39
CA VAL A 770 -20.13 -19.54 -50.70
C VAL A 770 -18.91 -18.66 -51.00
N TRP A 771 -17.71 -19.23 -51.03
CA TRP A 771 -16.49 -18.51 -51.37
C TRP A 771 -16.48 -17.99 -52.82
N ALA A 772 -16.96 -18.79 -53.78
CA ALA A 772 -17.07 -18.36 -55.17
C ALA A 772 -18.06 -17.18 -55.33
N LEU A 773 -19.18 -17.20 -54.61
CA LEU A 773 -20.17 -16.12 -54.67
C LEU A 773 -19.64 -14.80 -54.09
N SER A 774 -18.89 -14.87 -52.98
CA SER A 774 -18.29 -13.68 -52.35
C SER A 774 -17.23 -13.01 -53.23
N ILE A 775 -16.45 -13.79 -53.99
CA ILE A 775 -15.46 -13.26 -54.92
C ILE A 775 -16.14 -12.51 -56.08
N ILE A 776 -17.25 -13.04 -56.59
CA ILE A 776 -18.01 -12.38 -57.69
C ILE A 776 -18.61 -11.05 -57.22
N VAL A 777 -19.16 -11.00 -56.01
CA VAL A 777 -19.72 -9.77 -55.42
C VAL A 777 -18.63 -8.73 -55.18
N PHE A 778 -17.45 -9.15 -54.70
CA PHE A 778 -16.31 -8.25 -54.48
C PHE A 778 -15.79 -7.63 -55.78
N LEU A 779 -15.71 -8.42 -56.86
CA LEU A 779 -15.30 -7.92 -58.17
C LEU A 779 -16.32 -6.95 -58.80
N LEU A 780 -17.62 -7.15 -58.56
CA LEU A 780 -18.67 -6.22 -59.01
C LEU A 780 -18.59 -4.86 -58.29
N VAL A 781 -18.31 -4.85 -56.99
CA VAL A 781 -18.17 -3.60 -56.21
C VAL A 781 -16.93 -2.81 -56.64
N ILE A 782 -15.82 -3.50 -56.92
CA ILE A 782 -14.61 -2.87 -57.46
C ILE A 782 -14.88 -2.28 -58.85
N SER A 783 -15.60 -2.98 -59.72
CA SER A 783 -15.96 -2.46 -61.05
C SER A 783 -16.75 -1.15 -60.98
N ILE A 784 -17.67 -1.01 -60.02
CA ILE A 784 -18.50 0.19 -59.84
C ILE A 784 -17.65 1.39 -59.37
N PHE A 785 -16.69 1.15 -58.46
CA PHE A 785 -15.79 2.19 -57.95
C PHE A 785 -14.82 2.73 -59.00
N PHE A 786 -14.39 1.91 -59.96
CA PHE A 786 -13.49 2.33 -61.03
C PHE A 786 -14.20 3.00 -62.23
N THR A 787 -15.52 2.81 -62.38
CA THR A 787 -16.32 3.54 -63.38
C THR A 787 -16.61 4.99 -62.98
N ASP A 788 -16.70 5.30 -61.68
CA ASP A 788 -17.08 6.64 -61.21
C ASP A 788 -15.90 7.64 -61.22
N ARG A 789 -14.67 7.15 -61.05
CA ARG A 789 -13.44 7.98 -61.15
C ARG A 789 -13.09 8.42 -62.58
N ARG A 790 -13.65 7.81 -63.62
CA ARG A 790 -13.42 8.24 -65.02
C ARG A 790 -14.33 9.37 -65.50
N ARG A 791 -15.37 9.77 -64.74
CA ARG A 791 -16.28 10.86 -65.14
C ARG A 791 -15.92 12.26 -64.58
N SER A 792 -15.03 12.37 -63.61
CA SER A 792 -14.68 13.66 -62.98
C SER A 792 -13.41 14.35 -63.50
N ALA A 793 -12.66 13.75 -64.44
CA ALA A 793 -11.34 14.25 -64.88
C ALA A 793 -11.32 14.93 -66.27
N SER A 794 -12.47 15.31 -66.84
CA SER A 794 -12.53 15.90 -68.21
C SER A 794 -13.18 17.28 -68.33
N ARG A 795 -13.19 18.12 -67.28
CA ARG A 795 -13.58 19.54 -67.41
C ARG A 795 -12.82 20.45 -66.43
N SER A 796 -11.67 20.97 -66.87
CA SER A 796 -11.27 22.38 -66.73
C SER A 796 -9.76 22.57 -67.00
N ARG A 797 -9.45 23.05 -68.20
CA ARG A 797 -8.22 23.79 -68.54
C ARG A 797 -8.65 24.99 -69.40
N VAL A 798 -7.89 26.10 -69.31
CA VAL A 798 -7.98 27.39 -70.05
C VAL A 798 -8.89 28.43 -69.35
N SER A 799 -8.57 29.70 -69.05
CA SER A 799 -7.44 30.67 -69.21
C SER A 799 -7.62 31.76 -68.12
N ARG A 800 -6.67 32.60 -67.66
CA ARG A 800 -6.11 33.85 -68.23
C ARG A 800 -5.23 34.51 -67.13
N SER A 801 -3.94 34.78 -67.32
CA SER A 801 -3.31 36.07 -67.72
C SER A 801 -3.59 37.32 -66.85
N MET A 802 -2.55 37.77 -66.14
CA MET A 802 -2.06 39.15 -65.87
C MET A 802 -3.05 40.34 -65.96
N LYS A 803 -3.14 41.22 -64.95
CA LYS A 803 -2.26 42.40 -64.66
C LYS A 803 -2.92 43.40 -63.67
N ALA A 804 -2.05 44.03 -62.88
CA ALA A 804 -2.09 45.25 -62.04
C ALA A 804 -3.22 46.30 -62.17
N HIS A 805 -3.59 46.90 -61.02
CA HIS A 805 -3.43 48.33 -60.63
C HIS A 805 -4.57 48.87 -59.73
N VAL A 806 -4.12 49.71 -58.78
CA VAL A 806 -4.80 50.59 -57.81
C VAL A 806 -5.25 49.93 -56.51
#